data_AF-A0A9P0KDG7-F1
#
_entry.id   AF-A0A9P0KDG7-F1
#
_cell.length_a   1.000
_cell.length_b   1.000
_cell.length_c   1.000
_cell.angle_alpha   90.00
_cell.angle_beta   90.00
_cell.angle_gamma   90.00
#
_symmetry.space_group_name_H-M   'P 1'
#
loop_
_entity.id
_entity.type
_entity.pdbx_description
1 polymer ?
#
loop_
_entity_poly.entity_id
_entity_poly.type
_entity_poly.pdbx_seq_one_letter_code
_entity_poly.pdbx_strand_id
1 'polypeptide(L)'
;MRFNKQELVTLAMQPSTKFEKEGILYIRERQEGFFRKSERKDSKSHKREKRLRNLSCVGVVSKVSLERWCRLRGNLLFYFKHKDPWSEPLGVVVLEQCQVRIDPPMASPPIAAEGQYPFYLVFDGGLCQALASTSDAERSSWMDAIRQASYEGVRAELNALRQCIERRRNHKPNIDLHTWRLQQNYTFDITEVPLCEISLACDNLLCDGHGRPPNPTLAVDVYMSSSKVWVHYGRTEIVEHTSNPVFLTTVQFRASDRLSSSTPVRFSAWDVRERVSATATPLGSACVLLGALMQEPARLRVPLAGVKANTSAATASGKGATPAGFLTIAAWPVDAEDGRGSSTEHTPCRHVNSTSSTTSTGNGNGNGNTTNGQQQVKVWSHRRSQSLPPRLSVKIRLPSQSELKILFASPYVQTYRFHSGLGGDICVHEYMAESRLCFSFPKQILDVWIQQEKELLQEVAGMGELREPWHSRQVELLDRHLHLLRLYSQARENLLAHKGSFFKPSSRKTDRSFEFVPINLHLQRMWVYNDTLNKSGFYDWVTVGAFTAHSHKSKNGGLIKLVQQLKESPMKSSTNNCQIATKISMANDAIQAIKQLRKEVVEAMRTLMRLAKEKQTNGMLPICEDMISKTRILLSLWDPGLVEEALNFIEEYKLVTNEDTGVSDELILDKPSLALSPFKRITQQLTSLDLKSPDLDDFATPCTPMNVNDIWNGKETSSADRENNLLNTSEGVKSLCSNMASPDETNFVLFPDCEDNQNEQQNDSEKPNNAPGSMISPEPARRFLDTNVMCNSPSANYYKPTDEPEPWDITQLNIEASVMCLVSKVKFLCGRCGSPAVRLKQGSRGSIGARRAVVTDQPTAQNGVAATEIGKDAEAVSKAVNKVVRNGNKFTDGLDLNKINDWAAELRPSMRKLRQAMDGLLKTARLTHSVFRVQEDPKAAQRVCNVRYRRDVCFSQALTALVTGLMTRLWCHKSDPTFVTILSTLGPLAVFEGLLSYYGHEIDMWGDMSIAIEDLRTVLFILVRSPNPATEPYPTPKVGGTRTALTVSLPVPDALYSLIPTRQTLSFHVTPVFFNIGINEMATIAESIGATRPQERSNMDNFERLNEYFLRYKKLNIPESNVSSGRMLYCSPQMRSLSELMIDLKSSVHSSKAKNVEILHLAAHICRLMKGIRFTSCKSAKDRTGMSITLEQCQILADEYHLAEHEFQKALDCMRSEGCRKENTLKNIGVAKYAFNSMQLLAYPRSYRPPPGTYGSAQT
;
A
#
# COMPACT_ATOMS: atom_id res chain seq x y z
N MET A 1 -28.69 -2.20 -37.12
CA MET A 1 -28.54 -3.39 -36.24
C MET A 1 -28.83 -4.66 -37.05
N ARG A 2 -28.53 -5.87 -36.54
CA ARG A 2 -29.02 -7.13 -37.12
C ARG A 2 -30.09 -7.71 -36.19
N PHE A 3 -31.36 -7.54 -36.52
CA PHE A 3 -32.47 -8.13 -35.78
C PHE A 3 -32.81 -9.51 -36.34
N ASN A 4 -33.29 -10.45 -35.51
CA ASN A 4 -33.82 -11.71 -35.99
C ASN A 4 -35.21 -11.47 -36.64
N LYS A 5 -35.36 -11.86 -37.90
CA LYS A 5 -36.63 -11.71 -38.65
C LYS A 5 -37.78 -12.45 -37.96
N GLN A 6 -37.54 -13.64 -37.40
CA GLN A 6 -38.59 -14.44 -36.77
C GLN A 6 -39.11 -13.80 -35.46
N GLU A 7 -38.21 -13.24 -34.65
CA GLU A 7 -38.57 -12.52 -33.42
C GLU A 7 -39.35 -11.24 -33.72
N LEU A 8 -38.94 -10.46 -34.74
CA LEU A 8 -39.69 -9.26 -35.16
C LEU A 8 -41.09 -9.58 -35.69
N VAL A 9 -41.24 -10.64 -36.49
CA VAL A 9 -42.57 -11.10 -36.95
C VAL A 9 -43.44 -11.51 -35.76
N THR A 10 -42.86 -12.23 -34.78
CA THR A 10 -43.56 -12.62 -33.56
C THR A 10 -44.02 -11.40 -32.75
N LEU A 11 -43.15 -10.40 -32.56
CA LEU A 11 -43.46 -9.17 -31.83
C LEU A 11 -44.56 -8.33 -32.50
N ALA A 12 -44.65 -8.35 -33.84
CA ALA A 12 -45.67 -7.64 -34.60
C ALA A 12 -47.06 -8.32 -34.56
N MET A 13 -47.12 -9.63 -34.31
CA MET A 13 -48.34 -10.44 -34.40
C MET A 13 -48.86 -10.98 -33.06
N GLN A 14 -48.07 -10.90 -31.98
CA GLN A 14 -48.43 -11.42 -30.66
C GLN A 14 -49.57 -10.62 -30.00
N PRO A 15 -50.77 -11.19 -29.77
CA PRO A 15 -51.92 -10.46 -29.22
C PRO A 15 -51.92 -10.39 -27.68
N SER A 16 -51.04 -11.12 -26.99
CA SER A 16 -50.97 -11.19 -25.52
C SER A 16 -50.31 -9.97 -24.87
N THR A 17 -50.14 -8.87 -25.60
CA THR A 17 -49.56 -7.62 -25.11
C THR A 17 -50.18 -6.48 -25.89
N LYS A 18 -50.71 -5.46 -25.20
CA LYS A 18 -51.45 -4.37 -25.84
C LYS A 18 -50.48 -3.50 -26.67
N PHE A 19 -50.83 -3.21 -27.92
CA PHE A 19 -50.15 -2.21 -28.74
C PHE A 19 -50.48 -0.79 -28.24
N GLU A 20 -49.54 0.14 -28.38
CA GLU A 20 -49.72 1.54 -27.96
C GLU A 20 -50.69 2.28 -28.88
N LYS A 21 -50.55 2.06 -30.19
CA LYS A 21 -51.57 2.37 -31.19
C LYS A 21 -51.51 1.37 -32.35
N GLU A 22 -52.66 1.04 -32.92
CA GLU A 22 -52.77 0.34 -34.19
C GLU A 22 -53.85 0.97 -35.08
N GLY A 23 -53.73 0.79 -36.40
CA GLY A 23 -54.61 1.44 -37.38
C GLY A 23 -53.97 1.58 -38.76
N ILE A 24 -54.62 2.32 -39.65
CA ILE A 24 -54.17 2.52 -41.03
C ILE A 24 -53.31 3.79 -41.13
N LEU A 25 -52.16 3.67 -41.80
CA LEU A 25 -51.35 4.79 -42.26
C LEU A 25 -51.01 4.63 -43.74
N TYR A 26 -50.92 5.74 -44.46
CA TYR A 26 -50.33 5.80 -45.78
C TYR A 26 -48.82 5.93 -45.65
N ILE A 27 -48.08 4.90 -46.06
CA ILE A 27 -46.62 4.88 -46.04
C ILE A 27 -46.10 5.16 -47.45
N ARG A 28 -45.19 6.13 -47.57
CA ARG A 28 -44.58 6.47 -48.85
C ARG A 28 -43.33 5.65 -49.13
N GLU A 29 -43.46 4.65 -49.98
CA GLU A 29 -42.42 3.67 -50.32
C GLU A 29 -41.78 3.99 -51.69
N ARG A 30 -40.68 3.30 -52.04
CA ARG A 30 -40.11 3.30 -53.41
C ARG A 30 -40.68 2.11 -54.18
N GLN A 31 -41.18 2.36 -55.38
CA GLN A 31 -41.63 1.30 -56.28
C GLN A 31 -40.42 0.63 -56.95
N GLU A 32 -40.15 -0.64 -56.63
CA GLU A 32 -39.09 -1.40 -57.31
C GLU A 32 -39.57 -1.88 -58.68
N GLY A 33 -38.78 -1.59 -59.72
CA GLY A 33 -39.06 -2.00 -61.08
C GLY A 33 -38.70 -3.47 -61.33
N PHE A 34 -39.63 -4.22 -61.91
CA PHE A 34 -39.39 -5.57 -62.47
C PHE A 34 -38.19 -5.57 -63.42
N PHE A 35 -37.30 -6.57 -63.35
CA PHE A 35 -36.94 -7.36 -64.53
C PHE A 35 -36.22 -8.70 -64.23
N ARG A 36 -36.71 -9.75 -64.91
CA ARG A 36 -36.08 -11.03 -65.33
C ARG A 36 -34.98 -11.70 -64.49
N LYS A 37 -35.25 -12.97 -64.14
CA LYS A 37 -34.24 -14.03 -64.04
C LYS A 37 -33.33 -14.05 -65.28
N SER A 38 -32.05 -14.38 -65.07
CA SER A 38 -31.24 -15.10 -66.06
C SER A 38 -30.54 -16.25 -65.36
N GLU A 39 -30.60 -17.45 -65.92
CA GLU A 39 -29.99 -18.65 -65.36
C GLU A 39 -28.69 -18.96 -66.11
N ARG A 40 -27.60 -19.27 -65.38
CA ARG A 40 -26.58 -20.24 -65.83
C ARG A 40 -25.69 -20.72 -64.68
N LYS A 41 -25.02 -21.83 -64.96
CA LYS A 41 -24.30 -22.71 -64.04
C LYS A 41 -22.79 -22.44 -64.00
N ASP A 42 -22.17 -22.94 -62.92
CA ASP A 42 -20.82 -23.50 -62.80
C ASP A 42 -19.61 -22.71 -63.37
N SER A 43 -18.67 -22.36 -62.48
CA SER A 43 -17.32 -22.95 -62.48
C SER A 43 -16.42 -22.33 -61.37
N LYS A 44 -15.17 -22.79 -61.28
CA LYS A 44 -14.25 -22.53 -60.15
C LYS A 44 -13.33 -21.33 -60.40
N SER A 45 -12.84 -20.75 -59.29
CA SER A 45 -11.43 -20.39 -59.04
C SER A 45 -11.03 -18.90 -58.99
N HIS A 46 -10.07 -18.65 -58.08
CA HIS A 46 -9.09 -17.55 -58.00
C HIS A 46 -9.42 -16.19 -57.34
N LYS A 47 -8.34 -15.64 -56.75
CA LYS A 47 -8.23 -14.43 -55.92
C LYS A 47 -8.40 -13.15 -56.77
N ARG A 48 -8.98 -12.09 -56.19
CA ARG A 48 -8.25 -10.93 -55.57
C ARG A 48 -9.22 -9.77 -55.27
N GLU A 49 -8.81 -8.79 -54.47
CA GLU A 49 -9.65 -7.64 -54.10
C GLU A 49 -9.95 -6.71 -55.28
N LYS A 50 -11.13 -6.06 -55.27
CA LYS A 50 -11.25 -4.63 -55.64
C LYS A 50 -12.55 -3.97 -55.17
N ARG A 51 -12.46 -2.65 -55.04
CA ARG A 51 -13.40 -1.69 -54.44
C ARG A 51 -14.80 -1.70 -55.07
N LEU A 52 -15.82 -1.51 -54.22
CA LEU A 52 -17.15 -1.03 -54.61
C LEU A 52 -17.08 0.44 -55.08
N ARG A 53 -17.16 0.68 -56.39
CA ARG A 53 -17.68 1.92 -57.01
C ARG A 53 -18.33 1.57 -58.36
N ASN A 54 -19.20 2.46 -58.84
CA ASN A 54 -19.84 2.46 -60.16
C ASN A 54 -20.93 1.39 -60.40
N LEU A 55 -22.09 1.58 -59.76
CA LEU A 55 -23.38 1.41 -60.45
C LEU A 55 -24.18 2.70 -60.26
N SER A 56 -24.25 3.52 -61.31
CA SER A 56 -25.02 4.75 -61.37
C SER A 56 -26.35 4.50 -62.11
N CYS A 57 -27.44 4.32 -61.37
CA CYS A 57 -28.78 4.23 -61.93
C CYS A 57 -29.49 5.58 -61.82
N VAL A 58 -29.31 6.43 -62.84
CA VAL A 58 -30.17 7.62 -63.02
C VAL A 58 -31.54 7.12 -63.50
N GLY A 59 -32.53 7.17 -62.61
CA GLY A 59 -33.92 6.84 -62.90
C GLY A 59 -34.83 7.49 -61.86
N VAL A 60 -35.86 8.20 -62.30
CA VAL A 60 -36.80 8.90 -61.41
C VAL A 60 -37.75 7.88 -60.79
N VAL A 61 -37.37 7.33 -59.64
CA VAL A 61 -38.18 6.32 -58.93
C VAL A 61 -39.47 6.95 -58.38
N SER A 62 -40.61 6.52 -58.91
CA SER A 62 -41.93 6.87 -58.40
C SER A 62 -42.09 6.44 -56.94
N LYS A 63 -42.15 7.42 -56.04
CA LYS A 63 -42.49 7.21 -54.61
C LYS A 63 -44.01 7.20 -54.42
N VAL A 64 -44.60 6.01 -54.46
CA VAL A 64 -46.05 5.78 -54.29
C VAL A 64 -46.41 5.81 -52.79
N SER A 65 -47.58 6.38 -52.46
CA SER A 65 -48.16 6.33 -51.11
C SER A 65 -49.09 5.13 -51.02
N LEU A 66 -48.85 4.20 -50.09
CA LEU A 66 -49.57 2.93 -49.97
C LEU A 66 -50.27 2.80 -48.61
N GLU A 67 -51.53 2.37 -48.63
CA GLU A 67 -52.36 2.14 -47.45
C GLU A 67 -51.90 0.85 -46.74
N ARG A 68 -51.29 0.99 -45.55
CA ARG A 68 -50.74 -0.12 -44.75
C ARG A 68 -51.40 -0.17 -43.36
N TRP A 69 -51.66 -1.37 -42.84
CA TRP A 69 -51.92 -1.53 -41.41
C TRP A 69 -50.61 -1.31 -40.65
N CYS A 70 -50.68 -0.63 -39.51
CA CYS A 70 -49.54 -0.24 -38.69
C CYS A 70 -49.78 -0.57 -37.21
N ARG A 71 -48.72 -0.95 -36.51
CA ARG A 71 -48.74 -1.27 -35.07
C ARG A 71 -47.52 -0.65 -34.37
N LEU A 72 -47.75 0.14 -33.34
CA LEU A 72 -46.73 0.74 -32.48
C LEU A 72 -46.57 -0.06 -31.19
N ARG A 73 -45.33 -0.43 -30.86
CA ARG A 73 -44.96 -1.19 -29.65
C ARG A 73 -43.57 -0.76 -29.17
N GLY A 74 -43.51 0.16 -28.22
CA GLY A 74 -42.32 0.89 -27.85
C GLY A 74 -41.75 1.65 -29.04
N ASN A 75 -40.43 1.76 -29.12
CA ASN A 75 -39.73 2.41 -30.22
C ASN A 75 -39.79 1.64 -31.58
N LEU A 76 -40.74 0.72 -31.77
CA LEU A 76 -40.92 -0.06 -33.00
C LEU A 76 -42.30 0.19 -33.61
N LEU A 77 -42.33 0.85 -34.76
CA LEU A 77 -43.51 1.01 -35.61
C LEU A 77 -43.48 -0.04 -36.73
N PHE A 78 -44.22 -1.12 -36.55
CA PHE A 78 -44.39 -2.18 -37.54
C PHE A 78 -45.39 -1.77 -38.60
N TYR A 79 -45.14 -2.13 -39.86
CA TYR A 79 -46.07 -1.92 -40.97
C TYR A 79 -46.22 -3.19 -41.83
N PHE A 80 -47.42 -3.37 -42.35
CA PHE A 80 -47.90 -4.64 -42.90
C PHE A 80 -48.03 -4.61 -44.43
N LYS A 81 -48.06 -5.79 -45.07
CA LYS A 81 -48.15 -5.91 -46.54
C LYS A 81 -49.41 -5.30 -47.13
N HIS A 82 -50.50 -5.27 -46.38
CA HIS A 82 -51.77 -4.70 -46.79
C HIS A 82 -52.35 -3.84 -45.66
N LYS A 83 -53.51 -3.22 -45.90
CA LYS A 83 -54.31 -2.54 -44.88
C LYS A 83 -55.06 -3.45 -43.92
N ASP A 84 -54.93 -4.76 -44.12
CA ASP A 84 -55.58 -5.81 -43.36
C ASP A 84 -54.76 -6.20 -42.11
N PRO A 85 -55.35 -6.21 -40.89
CA PRO A 85 -54.64 -6.48 -39.63
C PRO A 85 -54.02 -7.89 -39.49
N TRP A 86 -54.41 -8.84 -40.35
CA TRP A 86 -53.94 -10.22 -40.36
C TRP A 86 -52.96 -10.54 -41.51
N SER A 87 -52.65 -9.56 -42.36
CA SER A 87 -51.61 -9.69 -43.37
C SER A 87 -50.21 -9.89 -42.75
N GLU A 88 -49.20 -10.28 -43.54
CA GLU A 88 -47.84 -10.42 -43.01
C GLU A 88 -47.19 -9.04 -42.74
N PRO A 89 -46.40 -8.87 -41.66
CA PRO A 89 -45.59 -7.67 -41.47
C PRO A 89 -44.55 -7.54 -42.58
N LEU A 90 -44.52 -6.38 -43.23
CA LEU A 90 -43.62 -6.05 -44.34
C LEU A 90 -42.29 -5.48 -43.84
N GLY A 91 -42.34 -4.66 -42.78
CA GLY A 91 -41.16 -4.05 -42.18
C GLY A 91 -41.42 -3.40 -40.82
N VAL A 92 -40.39 -2.74 -40.29
CA VAL A 92 -40.43 -2.00 -39.04
C VAL A 92 -39.59 -0.73 -39.15
N VAL A 93 -40.10 0.37 -38.60
CA VAL A 93 -39.37 1.64 -38.42
C VAL A 93 -38.97 1.72 -36.94
N VAL A 94 -37.68 1.94 -36.68
CA VAL A 94 -37.14 2.09 -35.32
C VAL A 94 -37.12 3.58 -34.97
N LEU A 95 -37.84 3.97 -33.93
CA LEU A 95 -38.09 5.36 -33.51
C LEU A 95 -37.00 5.90 -32.55
N GLU A 96 -35.74 5.58 -32.84
CA GLU A 96 -34.58 6.16 -32.16
C GLU A 96 -34.16 7.46 -32.87
N GLN A 97 -33.81 8.50 -32.09
CA GLN A 97 -33.33 9.80 -32.60
C GLN A 97 -34.21 10.39 -33.72
N CYS A 98 -35.52 10.40 -33.47
CA CYS A 98 -36.54 10.75 -34.45
C CYS A 98 -37.44 11.89 -33.95
N GLN A 99 -37.59 12.95 -34.74
CA GLN A 99 -38.50 14.06 -34.49
C GLN A 99 -39.75 13.95 -35.39
N VAL A 100 -40.93 14.08 -34.78
CA VAL A 100 -42.22 14.06 -35.47
C VAL A 100 -42.69 15.48 -35.81
N ARG A 101 -42.61 15.85 -37.09
CA ARG A 101 -42.94 17.18 -37.61
C ARG A 101 -44.15 17.14 -38.55
N ILE A 102 -44.87 18.26 -38.63
CA ILE A 102 -45.96 18.45 -39.61
C ILE A 102 -45.39 18.93 -40.95
N ASP A 103 -44.37 19.80 -40.91
CA ASP A 103 -43.75 20.40 -42.09
C ASP A 103 -42.63 19.53 -42.69
N PRO A 104 -42.47 19.51 -44.03
CA PRO A 104 -41.38 18.79 -44.68
C PRO A 104 -40.02 19.44 -44.38
N PRO A 105 -38.97 18.68 -44.01
CA PRO A 105 -37.66 19.24 -43.62
C PRO A 105 -36.79 19.74 -44.80
N MET A 106 -37.32 19.75 -46.02
CA MET A 106 -36.69 20.29 -47.23
C MET A 106 -37.76 20.93 -48.12
N ALA A 107 -37.37 21.89 -48.97
CA ALA A 107 -38.25 22.68 -49.83
C ALA A 107 -38.91 21.91 -51.01
N SER A 108 -39.14 20.61 -50.85
CA SER A 108 -40.09 19.86 -51.69
C SER A 108 -41.52 20.25 -51.30
N PRO A 109 -42.44 20.46 -52.26
CA PRO A 109 -43.83 20.82 -51.95
C PRO A 109 -44.52 19.73 -51.11
N PRO A 110 -45.47 20.09 -50.22
CA PRO A 110 -46.26 19.14 -49.46
C PRO A 110 -47.17 18.33 -50.40
N ILE A 111 -46.79 17.09 -50.70
CA ILE A 111 -47.60 16.19 -51.53
C ILE A 111 -48.66 15.54 -50.64
N ALA A 112 -49.73 16.29 -50.38
CA ALA A 112 -51.00 15.77 -49.91
C ALA A 112 -51.84 15.33 -51.13
N ALA A 113 -52.36 14.11 -51.09
CA ALA A 113 -53.52 13.74 -51.92
C ALA A 113 -54.80 14.19 -51.20
N GLU A 114 -55.89 14.39 -51.94
CA GLU A 114 -57.17 14.78 -51.33
C GLU A 114 -57.58 13.79 -50.22
N GLY A 115 -57.98 14.32 -49.07
CA GLY A 115 -58.32 13.55 -47.88
C GLY A 115 -57.16 12.98 -47.05
N GLN A 116 -55.89 13.16 -47.46
CA GLN A 116 -54.72 12.68 -46.69
C GLN A 116 -54.11 13.77 -45.81
N TYR A 117 -53.87 13.44 -44.54
CA TYR A 117 -53.27 14.35 -43.54
C TYR A 117 -51.81 13.92 -43.25
N PRO A 118 -50.80 14.55 -43.89
CA PRO A 118 -49.40 14.13 -43.80
C PRO A 118 -48.69 14.60 -42.53
N PHE A 119 -47.66 13.84 -42.16
CA PHE A 119 -46.64 14.17 -41.16
C PHE A 119 -45.31 13.46 -41.49
N TYR A 120 -44.22 13.88 -40.85
CA TYR A 120 -42.86 13.48 -41.21
C TYR A 120 -42.09 12.97 -39.98
N LEU A 121 -41.44 11.82 -40.16
CA LEU A 121 -40.46 11.26 -39.22
C LEU A 121 -39.06 11.66 -39.70
N VAL A 122 -38.41 12.57 -38.97
CA VAL A 122 -37.10 13.13 -39.32
C VAL A 122 -36.04 12.54 -38.38
N PHE A 123 -35.04 11.88 -38.92
CA PHE A 123 -34.00 11.19 -38.16
C PHE A 123 -32.66 11.91 -38.19
N ASP A 124 -31.89 11.82 -37.11
CA ASP A 124 -30.49 12.25 -37.09
C ASP A 124 -29.70 11.57 -38.23
N GLY A 125 -28.97 12.38 -39.01
CA GLY A 125 -28.35 11.95 -40.27
C GLY A 125 -29.16 12.27 -41.54
N GLY A 126 -30.32 12.94 -41.41
CA GLY A 126 -31.04 13.55 -42.54
C GLY A 126 -31.97 12.61 -43.31
N LEU A 127 -32.24 11.41 -42.79
CA LEU A 127 -33.28 10.54 -43.34
C LEU A 127 -34.66 11.08 -42.93
N CYS A 128 -35.58 11.15 -43.88
CA CYS A 128 -36.97 11.57 -43.64
C CYS A 128 -37.95 10.55 -44.24
N GLN A 129 -38.79 9.96 -43.39
CA GLN A 129 -39.91 9.12 -43.82
C GLN A 129 -41.21 9.93 -43.77
N ALA A 130 -41.91 10.00 -44.90
CA ALA A 130 -43.23 10.62 -44.97
C ALA A 130 -44.32 9.58 -44.65
N LEU A 131 -45.28 9.98 -43.82
CA LEU A 131 -46.48 9.23 -43.45
C LEU A 131 -47.70 10.13 -43.65
N ALA A 132 -48.87 9.54 -43.86
CA ALA A 132 -50.14 10.29 -43.78
C ALA A 132 -51.24 9.42 -43.15
N SER A 133 -52.30 10.07 -42.70
CA SER A 133 -53.47 9.45 -42.08
C SER A 133 -54.76 9.92 -42.74
N THR A 134 -55.89 9.30 -42.39
CA THR A 134 -57.22 9.51 -42.98
C THR A 134 -57.99 10.71 -42.39
N SER A 135 -57.54 11.29 -41.28
CA SER A 135 -58.14 12.49 -40.68
C SER A 135 -57.14 13.24 -39.80
N ASP A 136 -57.37 14.53 -39.53
CA ASP A 136 -56.47 15.32 -38.68
C ASP A 136 -56.43 14.84 -37.21
N ALA A 137 -57.56 14.32 -36.71
CA ALA A 137 -57.63 13.69 -35.39
C ALA A 137 -56.75 12.43 -35.33
N GLU A 138 -56.82 11.58 -36.37
CA GLU A 138 -55.91 10.43 -36.48
C GLU A 138 -54.45 10.86 -36.62
N ARG A 139 -54.16 11.90 -37.41
CA ARG A 139 -52.80 12.47 -37.56
C ARG A 139 -52.25 12.86 -36.19
N SER A 140 -52.97 13.67 -35.44
CA SER A 140 -52.56 14.17 -34.12
C SER A 140 -52.35 13.01 -33.15
N SER A 141 -53.32 12.09 -33.07
CA SER A 141 -53.22 10.89 -32.23
C SER A 141 -52.04 9.98 -32.59
N TRP A 142 -51.70 9.81 -33.87
CA TRP A 142 -50.50 9.07 -34.29
C TRP A 142 -49.21 9.81 -33.96
N MET A 143 -49.15 11.13 -34.20
CA MET A 143 -47.97 11.92 -33.86
C MET A 143 -47.66 11.86 -32.37
N ASP A 144 -48.68 11.97 -31.51
CA ASP A 144 -48.48 11.97 -30.06
C ASP A 144 -48.18 10.58 -29.51
N ALA A 145 -48.78 9.52 -30.05
CA ALA A 145 -48.38 8.14 -29.73
C ALA A 145 -46.90 7.88 -30.09
N ILE A 146 -46.47 8.29 -31.29
CA ILE A 146 -45.08 8.13 -31.74
C ILE A 146 -44.11 9.00 -30.90
N ARG A 147 -44.52 10.20 -30.48
CA ARG A 147 -43.73 11.05 -29.56
C ARG A 147 -43.57 10.39 -28.18
N GLN A 148 -44.64 9.86 -27.60
CA GLN A 148 -44.61 9.19 -26.30
C GLN A 148 -43.75 7.91 -26.35
N ALA A 149 -43.88 7.11 -27.41
CA ALA A 149 -43.09 5.90 -27.63
C ALA A 149 -41.61 6.14 -28.02
N SER A 150 -41.23 7.37 -28.37
CA SER A 150 -39.85 7.75 -28.66
C SER A 150 -38.95 7.67 -27.41
N TYR A 151 -37.65 7.52 -27.61
CA TYR A 151 -36.69 7.54 -26.50
C TYR A 151 -36.77 8.82 -25.66
N GLU A 152 -37.04 9.97 -26.28
CA GLU A 152 -37.18 11.24 -25.56
C GLU A 152 -38.47 11.30 -24.73
N GLY A 153 -39.59 10.81 -25.27
CA GLY A 153 -40.86 10.68 -24.57
C GLY A 153 -40.76 9.79 -23.34
N VAL A 154 -40.28 8.55 -23.52
CA VAL A 154 -40.06 7.58 -22.42
C VAL A 154 -39.06 8.12 -21.39
N ARG A 155 -38.02 8.86 -21.80
CA ARG A 155 -37.05 9.49 -20.89
C ARG A 155 -37.65 10.67 -20.12
N ALA A 156 -38.52 11.47 -20.75
CA ALA A 156 -39.25 12.55 -20.09
C ALA A 156 -40.25 11.98 -19.06
N GLU A 157 -41.00 10.94 -19.43
CA GLU A 157 -41.90 10.23 -18.51
C GLU A 157 -41.13 9.59 -17.35
N LEU A 158 -40.02 8.90 -17.62
CA LEU A 158 -39.15 8.34 -16.58
C LEU A 158 -38.68 9.41 -15.57
N ASN A 159 -38.33 10.60 -16.04
CA ASN A 159 -37.92 11.72 -15.19
C ASN A 159 -39.10 12.31 -14.40
N ALA A 160 -40.27 12.47 -15.02
CA ALA A 160 -41.49 12.92 -14.34
C ALA A 160 -41.96 11.91 -13.27
N LEU A 161 -41.91 10.62 -13.58
CA LEU A 161 -42.18 9.52 -12.65
C LEU A 161 -41.16 9.48 -11.51
N ARG A 162 -39.86 9.66 -11.78
CA ARG A 162 -38.83 9.79 -10.72
C ARG A 162 -39.14 10.93 -9.77
N GLN A 163 -39.39 12.14 -10.29
CA GLN A 163 -39.75 13.29 -9.45
C GLN A 163 -41.08 13.09 -8.70
N CYS A 164 -42.06 12.40 -9.28
CA CYS A 164 -43.31 12.06 -8.61
C CYS A 164 -43.12 10.98 -7.54
N ILE A 165 -42.23 10.01 -7.75
CA ILE A 165 -41.85 9.00 -6.75
C ILE A 165 -41.09 9.67 -5.60
N GLU A 166 -40.19 10.61 -5.89
CA GLU A 166 -39.49 11.43 -4.90
C GLU A 166 -40.47 12.30 -4.09
N ARG A 167 -41.39 13.02 -4.76
CA ARG A 167 -42.43 13.83 -4.10
C ARG A 167 -43.45 13.02 -3.30
N ARG A 168 -43.70 11.75 -3.66
CA ARG A 168 -44.55 10.82 -2.88
C ARG A 168 -43.76 9.98 -1.86
N ARG A 169 -42.43 10.10 -1.80
CA ARG A 169 -41.58 9.36 -0.86
C ARG A 169 -41.59 10.03 0.51
N ASN A 170 -42.63 9.71 1.29
CA ASN A 170 -42.66 9.96 2.74
C ASN A 170 -41.59 9.15 3.52
N HIS A 171 -40.70 8.45 2.82
CA HIS A 171 -39.47 7.86 3.34
C HIS A 171 -38.30 8.37 2.50
N LYS A 172 -37.30 8.95 3.16
CA LYS A 172 -35.96 9.18 2.56
C LYS A 172 -35.45 7.86 1.95
N PRO A 173 -34.59 7.89 0.90
CA PRO A 173 -33.93 6.67 0.43
C PRO A 173 -33.28 5.94 1.60
N ASN A 174 -33.35 4.60 1.63
CA ASN A 174 -32.70 3.82 2.68
C ASN A 174 -31.22 4.22 2.74
N ILE A 175 -30.80 4.81 3.87
CA ILE A 175 -29.41 5.23 4.06
C ILE A 175 -28.60 3.95 4.25
N ASP A 176 -27.49 3.77 3.54
CA ASP A 176 -26.63 2.63 3.75
C ASP A 176 -25.93 2.71 5.12
N LEU A 177 -25.60 1.56 5.70
CA LEU A 177 -25.00 1.47 7.02
C LEU A 177 -23.69 2.28 7.16
N HIS A 178 -22.87 2.39 6.11
CA HIS A 178 -21.62 3.14 6.15
C HIS A 178 -21.87 4.65 6.21
N THR A 179 -22.73 5.19 5.34
CA THR A 179 -23.18 6.59 5.39
C THR A 179 -23.88 6.91 6.72
N TRP A 180 -24.67 5.99 7.28
CA TRP A 180 -25.29 6.17 8.60
C TRP A 180 -24.24 6.25 9.71
N ARG A 181 -23.25 5.35 9.74
CA ARG A 181 -22.16 5.38 10.75
C ARG A 181 -21.34 6.67 10.65
N LEU A 182 -21.02 7.12 9.43
CA LEU A 182 -20.35 8.42 9.20
C LEU A 182 -21.17 9.59 9.75
N GLN A 183 -22.49 9.63 9.52
CA GLN A 183 -23.39 10.66 10.08
C GLN A 183 -23.47 10.63 11.61
N GLN A 184 -23.03 9.56 12.27
CA GLN A 184 -22.94 9.44 13.72
C GLN A 184 -21.52 9.69 14.27
N ASN A 185 -20.55 10.07 13.41
CA ASN A 185 -19.12 10.09 13.72
C ASN A 185 -18.60 8.77 14.33
N TYR A 186 -19.23 7.64 14.01
CA TYR A 186 -18.88 6.34 14.57
C TYR A 186 -17.88 5.58 13.68
N THR A 187 -16.73 5.24 14.25
CA THR A 187 -15.74 4.32 13.65
C THR A 187 -16.05 2.89 14.07
N PHE A 188 -16.35 2.02 13.11
CA PHE A 188 -16.59 0.59 13.32
C PHE A 188 -15.41 -0.09 14.05
N ASP A 189 -15.65 -0.59 15.27
CA ASP A 189 -14.66 -1.39 16.00
C ASP A 189 -14.83 -2.88 15.67
N ILE A 190 -13.83 -3.42 14.98
CA ILE A 190 -13.70 -4.82 14.61
C ILE A 190 -13.59 -5.78 15.81
N THR A 191 -13.29 -5.26 17.00
CA THR A 191 -13.23 -5.98 18.28
C THR A 191 -14.53 -5.92 19.10
N GLU A 192 -15.54 -5.16 18.65
CA GLU A 192 -16.88 -5.21 19.27
C GLU A 192 -17.53 -6.58 19.00
N VAL A 193 -18.13 -7.12 20.06
CA VAL A 193 -18.95 -8.33 20.05
C VAL A 193 -20.36 -8.00 19.50
N PRO A 194 -20.81 -8.57 18.36
CA PRO A 194 -22.17 -8.38 17.87
C PRO A 194 -23.22 -8.98 18.83
N LEU A 195 -24.42 -8.39 18.84
CA LEU A 195 -25.59 -8.83 19.59
C LEU A 195 -26.05 -10.23 19.15
N CYS A 196 -26.12 -10.43 17.83
CA CYS A 196 -26.29 -11.73 17.21
C CYS A 196 -25.80 -11.70 15.75
N GLU A 197 -25.45 -12.88 15.23
CA GLU A 197 -25.25 -13.12 13.80
C GLU A 197 -26.45 -13.91 13.26
N ILE A 198 -26.84 -13.67 12.01
CA ILE A 198 -27.90 -14.41 11.33
C ILE A 198 -27.47 -14.95 9.97
N SER A 199 -27.99 -16.13 9.61
CA SER A 199 -27.99 -16.67 8.25
C SER A 199 -29.44 -16.90 7.79
N LEU A 200 -29.63 -16.92 6.47
CA LEU A 200 -30.95 -16.80 5.86
C LEU A 200 -31.18 -17.89 4.83
N ALA A 201 -32.42 -18.37 4.75
CA ALA A 201 -32.91 -19.24 3.70
C ALA A 201 -34.39 -18.93 3.43
N CYS A 202 -34.89 -19.22 2.23
CA CYS A 202 -36.33 -19.14 1.95
C CYS A 202 -36.86 -20.49 1.46
N ASP A 203 -38.16 -20.72 1.66
CA ASP A 203 -38.89 -21.86 1.11
C ASP A 203 -40.07 -21.36 0.26
N ASN A 204 -40.39 -22.08 -0.82
CA ASN A 204 -41.60 -21.88 -1.64
C ASN A 204 -41.81 -20.43 -2.13
N LEU A 205 -40.75 -19.71 -2.50
CA LEU A 205 -40.87 -18.40 -3.15
C LEU A 205 -41.64 -18.52 -4.48
N LEU A 206 -42.53 -17.56 -4.74
CA LEU A 206 -43.37 -17.54 -5.94
C LEU A 206 -42.54 -17.51 -7.23
N CYS A 207 -42.94 -18.34 -8.19
CA CYS A 207 -42.47 -18.29 -9.58
C CYS A 207 -42.98 -17.04 -10.32
N ASP A 208 -42.39 -16.76 -11.49
CA ASP A 208 -42.91 -15.76 -12.42
C ASP A 208 -44.22 -16.19 -13.10
N GLY A 209 -44.81 -15.29 -13.91
CA GLY A 209 -46.04 -15.56 -14.68
C GLY A 209 -45.93 -16.66 -15.76
N HIS A 210 -44.74 -17.22 -15.97
CA HIS A 210 -44.47 -18.36 -16.84
C HIS A 210 -44.09 -19.62 -16.06
N GLY A 211 -44.25 -19.62 -14.72
CA GLY A 211 -43.93 -20.74 -13.84
C GLY A 211 -42.44 -20.94 -13.56
N ARG A 212 -41.57 -19.99 -13.96
CA ARG A 212 -40.12 -20.10 -13.76
C ARG A 212 -39.73 -19.72 -12.34
N PRO A 213 -38.82 -20.46 -11.68
CA PRO A 213 -38.38 -20.14 -10.33
C PRO A 213 -37.58 -18.81 -10.31
N PRO A 214 -37.67 -18.05 -9.21
CA PRO A 214 -37.04 -16.73 -9.10
C PRO A 214 -35.50 -16.80 -9.01
N ASN A 215 -34.86 -15.64 -9.15
CA ASN A 215 -33.45 -15.40 -8.81
C ASN A 215 -33.37 -14.60 -7.49
N PRO A 216 -33.61 -15.22 -6.32
CA PRO A 216 -33.78 -14.51 -5.07
C PRO A 216 -32.50 -13.87 -4.50
N THR A 217 -32.68 -12.68 -3.93
CA THR A 217 -31.78 -12.01 -2.97
C THR A 217 -32.63 -11.39 -1.85
N LEU A 218 -32.11 -11.36 -0.62
CA LEU A 218 -32.73 -10.71 0.53
C LEU A 218 -32.04 -9.38 0.82
N ALA A 219 -32.82 -8.32 1.00
CA ALA A 219 -32.37 -7.07 1.59
C ALA A 219 -32.78 -7.03 3.07
N VAL A 220 -31.83 -6.71 3.95
CA VAL A 220 -32.03 -6.53 5.39
C VAL A 220 -31.98 -5.03 5.69
N ASP A 221 -33.13 -4.46 6.04
CA ASP A 221 -33.25 -3.07 6.49
C ASP A 221 -33.57 -3.04 7.98
N VAL A 222 -33.04 -2.04 8.70
CA VAL A 222 -33.23 -1.87 10.15
C VAL A 222 -33.83 -0.50 10.44
N TYR A 223 -34.84 -0.43 11.30
CA TYR A 223 -35.52 0.83 11.63
C TYR A 223 -34.86 1.56 12.79
N MET A 224 -34.24 2.70 12.51
CA MET A 224 -33.57 3.53 13.50
C MET A 224 -34.58 4.46 14.18
N SER A 225 -35.17 4.01 15.29
CA SER A 225 -36.22 4.73 16.02
C SER A 225 -35.87 6.17 16.41
N SER A 226 -34.58 6.46 16.65
CA SER A 226 -34.06 7.80 16.98
C SER A 226 -34.15 8.81 15.83
N SER A 227 -33.97 8.36 14.58
CA SER A 227 -34.05 9.20 13.38
C SER A 227 -35.32 8.98 12.56
N LYS A 228 -36.11 7.95 12.91
CA LYS A 228 -37.33 7.49 12.21
C LYS A 228 -37.09 7.03 10.76
N VAL A 229 -35.88 6.57 10.45
CA VAL A 229 -35.44 6.16 9.10
C VAL A 229 -35.10 4.67 9.05
N TRP A 230 -35.40 4.03 7.91
CA TRP A 230 -34.89 2.70 7.58
C TRP A 230 -33.45 2.80 7.03
N VAL A 231 -32.50 2.15 7.70
CA VAL A 231 -31.12 2.00 7.26
C VAL A 231 -30.98 0.67 6.53
N HIS A 232 -30.36 0.66 5.34
CA HIS A 232 -30.01 -0.58 4.65
C HIS A 232 -28.78 -1.18 5.33
N TYR A 233 -28.98 -2.31 6.02
CA TYR A 233 -28.00 -2.89 6.93
C TYR A 233 -27.19 -4.03 6.28
N GLY A 234 -27.77 -4.73 5.30
CA GLY A 234 -27.07 -5.74 4.52
C GLY A 234 -27.93 -6.34 3.40
N ARG A 235 -27.29 -7.11 2.52
CA ARG A 235 -27.93 -7.87 1.44
C ARG A 235 -27.26 -9.25 1.32
N THR A 236 -28.04 -10.27 0.95
CA THR A 236 -27.49 -11.58 0.59
C THR A 236 -27.14 -11.68 -0.89
N GLU A 237 -26.31 -12.66 -1.25
CA GLU A 237 -26.00 -12.96 -2.64
C GLU A 237 -27.26 -13.32 -3.47
N ILE A 238 -27.10 -13.33 -4.80
CA ILE A 238 -28.15 -13.72 -5.75
C ILE A 238 -28.00 -15.20 -6.08
N VAL A 239 -28.89 -16.03 -5.54
CA VAL A 239 -29.02 -17.45 -5.90
C VAL A 239 -29.91 -17.55 -7.14
N GLU A 240 -29.56 -18.37 -8.12
CA GLU A 240 -30.28 -18.44 -9.40
C GLU A 240 -31.33 -19.56 -9.42
N HIS A 241 -32.43 -19.30 -10.13
CA HIS A 241 -33.43 -20.29 -10.54
C HIS A 241 -33.94 -21.21 -9.42
N THR A 242 -34.19 -20.67 -8.22
CA THR A 242 -34.68 -21.45 -7.08
C THR A 242 -35.77 -20.74 -6.28
N SER A 243 -36.86 -21.45 -6.03
CA SER A 243 -37.86 -21.05 -5.02
C SER A 243 -37.42 -21.33 -3.58
N ASN A 244 -36.30 -22.04 -3.40
CA ASN A 244 -35.80 -22.50 -2.10
C ASN A 244 -34.29 -22.15 -1.93
N PRO A 245 -33.91 -20.87 -1.85
CA PRO A 245 -32.52 -20.46 -1.67
C PRO A 245 -32.04 -20.70 -0.24
N VAL A 246 -30.76 -21.05 -0.11
CA VAL A 246 -29.96 -20.93 1.11
C VAL A 246 -28.86 -19.92 0.80
N PHE A 247 -28.68 -18.93 1.67
CA PHE A 247 -27.68 -17.88 1.51
C PHE A 247 -26.48 -18.17 2.41
N LEU A 248 -25.28 -18.08 1.83
CA LEU A 248 -23.99 -18.32 2.49
C LEU A 248 -23.52 -17.06 3.22
N THR A 249 -23.89 -15.87 2.76
CA THR A 249 -23.62 -14.62 3.47
C THR A 249 -24.39 -14.55 4.81
N THR A 250 -23.73 -14.00 5.84
CA THR A 250 -24.35 -13.73 7.15
C THR A 250 -24.38 -12.23 7.47
N VAL A 251 -25.24 -11.83 8.40
CA VAL A 251 -25.40 -10.44 8.86
C VAL A 251 -25.22 -10.36 10.37
N GLN A 252 -24.35 -9.45 10.84
CA GLN A 252 -24.06 -9.26 12.26
C GLN A 252 -24.67 -7.96 12.79
N PHE A 253 -25.61 -8.06 13.73
CA PHE A 253 -26.21 -6.91 14.41
C PHE A 253 -25.34 -6.44 15.57
N ARG A 254 -25.10 -5.14 15.72
CA ARG A 254 -24.15 -4.57 16.69
C ARG A 254 -24.80 -3.55 17.63
N ALA A 255 -24.29 -3.44 18.84
CA ALA A 255 -24.81 -2.52 19.85
C ALA A 255 -24.41 -1.07 19.54
N SER A 256 -23.20 -0.89 18.99
CA SER A 256 -22.65 0.37 18.51
C SER A 256 -23.54 1.07 17.47
N ASP A 257 -24.23 0.30 16.62
CA ASP A 257 -25.22 0.79 15.66
C ASP A 257 -26.55 1.23 16.32
N ARG A 258 -26.56 1.43 17.65
CA ARG A 258 -27.71 1.85 18.48
C ARG A 258 -28.91 0.91 18.39
N LEU A 259 -28.64 -0.39 18.19
CA LEU A 259 -29.67 -1.43 18.09
C LEU A 259 -30.11 -1.93 19.48
N SER A 260 -31.34 -2.40 19.57
CA SER A 260 -31.95 -2.90 20.82
C SER A 260 -32.86 -4.09 20.54
N SER A 261 -33.27 -4.83 21.57
CA SER A 261 -34.28 -5.89 21.46
C SER A 261 -35.62 -5.39 20.86
N SER A 262 -35.95 -4.10 21.05
CA SER A 262 -37.15 -3.46 20.51
C SER A 262 -37.03 -3.03 19.03
N THR A 263 -35.84 -3.10 18.43
CA THR A 263 -35.57 -2.57 17.10
C THR A 263 -36.23 -3.44 16.01
N PRO A 264 -37.09 -2.87 15.12
CA PRO A 264 -37.63 -3.59 13.98
C PRO A 264 -36.59 -3.86 12.89
N VAL A 265 -36.54 -5.11 12.43
CA VAL A 265 -35.75 -5.57 11.28
C VAL A 265 -36.69 -6.05 10.18
N ARG A 266 -36.52 -5.54 8.96
CA ARG A 266 -37.31 -5.90 7.77
C ARG A 266 -36.46 -6.68 6.78
N PHE A 267 -36.91 -7.88 6.47
CA PHE A 267 -36.36 -8.74 5.42
C PHE A 267 -37.23 -8.62 4.18
N SER A 268 -36.66 -8.18 3.07
CA SER A 268 -37.37 -7.97 1.79
C SER A 268 -36.79 -8.90 0.73
N ALA A 269 -37.62 -9.77 0.17
CA ALA A 269 -37.22 -10.71 -0.89
C ALA A 269 -37.44 -10.10 -2.27
N TRP A 270 -36.41 -10.16 -3.11
CA TRP A 270 -36.38 -9.62 -4.45
C TRP A 270 -35.96 -10.70 -5.45
N ASP A 271 -36.63 -10.73 -6.60
CA ASP A 271 -36.31 -11.61 -7.73
C ASP A 271 -35.57 -10.80 -8.81
N VAL A 272 -34.28 -11.09 -9.01
CA VAL A 272 -33.39 -10.31 -9.88
C VAL A 272 -33.59 -10.72 -11.34
N ARG A 273 -34.16 -9.80 -12.13
CA ARG A 273 -34.35 -9.94 -13.58
C ARG A 273 -33.06 -9.66 -14.34
N GLU A 274 -32.28 -8.67 -13.90
CA GLU A 274 -31.03 -8.32 -14.55
C GLU A 274 -29.97 -7.90 -13.53
N ARG A 275 -28.90 -8.69 -13.41
CA ARG A 275 -27.81 -8.46 -12.45
C ARG A 275 -27.05 -7.14 -12.69
N VAL A 276 -26.91 -6.70 -13.94
CA VAL A 276 -26.00 -5.59 -14.29
C VAL A 276 -26.61 -4.22 -13.97
N SER A 277 -27.89 -4.02 -14.26
CA SER A 277 -28.69 -2.86 -13.83
C SER A 277 -29.22 -2.95 -12.39
N ALA A 278 -29.09 -4.11 -11.76
CA ALA A 278 -29.76 -4.49 -10.50
C ALA A 278 -31.30 -4.42 -10.57
N THR A 279 -31.87 -4.58 -11.77
CA THR A 279 -33.33 -4.62 -11.96
C THR A 279 -33.91 -5.88 -11.30
N ALA A 280 -34.75 -5.69 -10.29
CA ALA A 280 -35.38 -6.76 -9.53
C ALA A 280 -36.84 -6.43 -9.20
N THR A 281 -37.69 -7.46 -9.18
CA THR A 281 -39.10 -7.34 -8.78
C THR A 281 -39.28 -7.82 -7.34
N PRO A 282 -39.98 -7.09 -6.45
CA PRO A 282 -40.22 -7.53 -5.09
C PRO A 282 -41.16 -8.76 -5.07
N LEU A 283 -40.79 -9.79 -4.30
CA LEU A 283 -41.62 -10.98 -4.07
C LEU A 283 -42.52 -10.78 -2.85
N GLY A 284 -41.93 -10.33 -1.74
CA GLY A 284 -42.61 -10.09 -0.48
C GLY A 284 -41.66 -9.63 0.62
N SER A 285 -42.18 -9.38 1.82
CA SER A 285 -41.36 -8.99 2.97
C SER A 285 -41.89 -9.53 4.29
N ALA A 286 -41.03 -9.64 5.29
CA ALA A 286 -41.37 -9.91 6.67
C ALA A 286 -40.68 -8.89 7.59
N CYS A 287 -41.31 -8.56 8.72
CA CYS A 287 -40.73 -7.69 9.74
C CYS A 287 -40.79 -8.40 11.09
N VAL A 288 -39.70 -8.35 11.84
CA VAL A 288 -39.54 -8.99 13.16
C VAL A 288 -38.81 -8.01 14.10
N LEU A 289 -38.95 -8.20 15.41
CA LEU A 289 -38.13 -7.45 16.38
C LEU A 289 -36.80 -8.17 16.57
N LEU A 290 -35.70 -7.43 16.69
CA LEU A 290 -34.36 -8.01 16.90
C LEU A 290 -34.31 -8.92 18.14
N GLY A 291 -35.04 -8.57 19.21
CA GLY A 291 -35.15 -9.40 20.41
C GLY A 291 -35.77 -10.79 20.17
N ALA A 292 -36.62 -10.94 19.15
CA ALA A 292 -37.18 -12.25 18.77
C ALA A 292 -36.19 -13.13 17.98
N LEU A 293 -35.06 -12.56 17.55
CA LEU A 293 -33.93 -13.31 16.97
C LEU A 293 -32.89 -13.72 18.02
N MET A 294 -32.98 -13.16 19.23
CA MET A 294 -32.06 -13.41 20.35
C MET A 294 -32.64 -14.40 21.40
N GLN A 295 -33.84 -14.93 21.17
CA GLN A 295 -34.53 -15.88 22.06
C GLN A 295 -34.32 -17.32 21.59
N GLU A 296 -34.33 -18.28 22.53
CA GLU A 296 -34.39 -19.70 22.18
C GLU A 296 -35.81 -20.16 21.81
N PRO A 297 -35.98 -21.04 20.82
CA PRO A 297 -34.95 -21.57 19.93
C PRO A 297 -34.54 -20.53 18.86
N ALA A 298 -33.23 -20.35 18.66
CA ALA A 298 -32.66 -19.34 17.76
C ALA A 298 -32.80 -19.68 16.25
N ARG A 299 -33.92 -20.29 15.84
CA ARG A 299 -34.30 -20.52 14.44
C ARG A 299 -35.77 -20.19 14.24
N LEU A 300 -36.03 -19.02 13.65
CA LEU A 300 -37.36 -18.50 13.38
C LEU A 300 -37.77 -18.78 11.93
N ARG A 301 -39.05 -19.07 11.68
CA ARG A 301 -39.61 -19.22 10.33
C ARG A 301 -40.89 -18.39 10.18
N VAL A 302 -40.86 -17.39 9.30
CA VAL A 302 -41.97 -16.43 9.10
C VAL A 302 -42.49 -16.46 7.66
N PRO A 303 -43.80 -16.23 7.43
CA PRO A 303 -44.33 -16.05 6.08
C PRO A 303 -43.89 -14.70 5.50
N LEU A 304 -43.61 -14.65 4.20
CA LEU A 304 -43.38 -13.40 3.46
C LEU A 304 -44.73 -12.82 3.02
N ALA A 305 -45.06 -11.62 3.46
CA ALA A 305 -46.24 -10.89 3.01
C ALA A 305 -46.06 -10.45 1.55
N GLY A 306 -46.96 -10.91 0.68
CA GLY A 306 -46.91 -10.62 -0.76
C GLY A 306 -47.32 -9.19 -1.11
N VAL A 307 -46.68 -8.63 -2.15
CA VAL A 307 -46.78 -7.20 -2.52
C VAL A 307 -48.21 -6.68 -2.70
N LYS A 308 -49.15 -7.54 -3.15
CA LYS A 308 -50.57 -7.19 -3.36
C LYS A 308 -51.35 -6.89 -2.08
N ALA A 309 -50.84 -7.22 -0.89
CA ALA A 309 -51.50 -6.94 0.38
C ALA A 309 -51.54 -5.45 0.75
N ASN A 310 -50.61 -4.64 0.20
CA ASN A 310 -50.41 -3.25 0.63
C ASN A 310 -51.25 -2.21 -0.15
N THR A 311 -52.02 -2.64 -1.16
CA THR A 311 -52.85 -1.74 -2.00
C THR A 311 -54.35 -1.80 -1.67
N SER A 312 -54.78 -2.76 -0.86
CA SER A 312 -56.14 -2.79 -0.30
C SER A 312 -56.15 -2.12 1.08
N ALA A 313 -56.96 -1.06 1.24
CA ALA A 313 -57.21 -0.47 2.56
C ALA A 313 -57.83 -1.50 3.52
N ALA A 314 -57.65 -1.28 4.83
CA ALA A 314 -57.91 -2.26 5.87
C ALA A 314 -59.36 -2.82 5.88
N THR A 315 -59.50 -4.11 5.58
CA THR A 315 -60.67 -4.93 5.93
C THR A 315 -60.25 -5.97 6.96
N ALA A 316 -60.83 -5.90 8.16
CA ALA A 316 -60.38 -6.65 9.34
C ALA A 316 -60.90 -8.10 9.37
N SER A 317 -60.47 -8.93 8.41
CA SER A 317 -60.80 -10.37 8.36
C SER A 317 -59.62 -11.21 7.86
N GLY A 318 -58.62 -11.39 8.72
CA GLY A 318 -57.31 -11.97 8.38
C GLY A 318 -57.26 -13.48 8.09
N LYS A 319 -58.00 -13.97 7.09
CA LYS A 319 -57.89 -15.34 6.54
C LYS A 319 -58.02 -15.31 5.01
N GLY A 320 -56.92 -15.49 4.28
CA GLY A 320 -56.96 -15.67 2.81
C GLY A 320 -55.76 -15.16 2.01
N ALA A 321 -54.89 -14.33 2.58
CA ALA A 321 -53.70 -13.85 1.88
C ALA A 321 -52.64 -14.97 1.76
N THR A 322 -52.51 -15.57 0.57
CA THR A 322 -51.46 -16.55 0.26
C THR A 322 -50.07 -15.92 0.46
N PRO A 323 -49.19 -16.49 1.30
CA PRO A 323 -47.85 -15.93 1.49
C PRO A 323 -47.01 -16.06 0.21
N ALA A 324 -46.10 -15.12 -0.01
CA ALA A 324 -45.20 -15.12 -1.18
C ALA A 324 -44.02 -16.11 -1.08
N GLY A 325 -44.13 -17.07 -0.15
CA GLY A 325 -43.07 -17.94 0.34
C GLY A 325 -42.86 -17.77 1.85
N PHE A 326 -41.85 -18.45 2.38
CA PHE A 326 -41.44 -18.39 3.78
C PHE A 326 -39.96 -18.01 3.87
N LEU A 327 -39.62 -17.30 4.94
CA LEU A 327 -38.25 -16.96 5.32
C LEU A 327 -37.89 -17.75 6.58
N THR A 328 -36.80 -18.50 6.51
CA THR A 328 -36.13 -19.08 7.68
C THR A 328 -34.94 -18.19 8.05
N ILE A 329 -34.89 -17.76 9.31
CA ILE A 329 -33.78 -17.04 9.91
C ILE A 329 -33.17 -17.97 10.95
N ALA A 330 -31.91 -18.38 10.76
CA ALA A 330 -31.11 -18.98 11.81
C ALA A 330 -30.29 -17.86 12.47
N ALA A 331 -30.23 -17.86 13.79
CA ALA A 331 -29.58 -16.84 14.59
C ALA A 331 -28.62 -17.46 15.60
N TRP A 332 -27.58 -16.71 15.91
CA TRP A 332 -26.54 -17.05 16.87
C TRP A 332 -26.39 -15.87 17.83
N PRO A 333 -26.98 -15.92 19.04
CA PRO A 333 -26.77 -14.90 20.06
C PRO A 333 -25.41 -15.07 20.76
N VAL A 334 -25.07 -14.10 21.60
CA VAL A 334 -23.94 -14.15 22.55
C VAL A 334 -24.48 -14.26 23.97
N ASP A 335 -23.85 -15.08 24.81
CA ASP A 335 -24.25 -15.22 26.22
C ASP A 335 -23.99 -13.94 27.03
N ALA A 336 -24.81 -13.72 28.06
CA ALA A 336 -24.63 -12.61 29.02
C ALA A 336 -23.72 -12.95 30.22
N GLU A 337 -23.24 -14.20 30.30
CA GLU A 337 -22.29 -14.72 31.30
C GLU A 337 -21.20 -15.49 30.52
N ASP A 338 -19.90 -15.39 30.81
CA ASP A 338 -19.26 -15.07 32.10
C ASP A 338 -18.18 -13.99 32.00
N GLY A 339 -18.07 -13.15 33.03
CA GLY A 339 -17.03 -12.11 33.16
C GLY A 339 -15.70 -12.61 33.72
N ARG A 340 -15.43 -13.92 33.69
CA ARG A 340 -14.23 -14.55 34.28
C ARG A 340 -13.60 -15.55 33.32
N GLY A 341 -12.28 -15.60 33.30
CA GLY A 341 -11.53 -16.40 32.32
C GLY A 341 -11.76 -17.90 32.48
N SER A 342 -12.11 -18.58 31.39
CA SER A 342 -12.19 -20.04 31.33
C SER A 342 -10.80 -20.65 31.45
N SER A 343 -10.37 -20.95 32.68
CA SER A 343 -9.28 -21.89 32.92
C SER A 343 -9.67 -23.26 32.34
N THR A 344 -8.71 -23.95 31.72
CA THR A 344 -8.89 -25.35 31.32
C THR A 344 -8.78 -26.26 32.53
N GLU A 345 -9.75 -27.14 32.77
CA GLU A 345 -9.48 -28.45 33.35
C GLU A 345 -10.63 -29.45 33.12
N HIS A 346 -10.29 -30.73 33.05
CA HIS A 346 -11.23 -31.83 32.86
C HIS A 346 -11.41 -32.61 34.17
N THR A 347 -12.64 -32.94 34.55
CA THR A 347 -12.93 -34.11 35.41
C THR A 347 -14.30 -34.69 35.05
N PRO A 348 -14.40 -35.97 34.61
CA PRO A 348 -15.68 -36.62 34.34
C PRO A 348 -16.16 -37.44 35.55
N CYS A 349 -17.27 -37.03 36.17
CA CYS A 349 -17.91 -37.80 37.24
C CYS A 349 -19.03 -38.71 36.69
N ARG A 350 -19.07 -39.96 37.17
CA ARG A 350 -20.04 -41.00 36.77
C ARG A 350 -21.44 -40.74 37.34
N HIS A 351 -22.45 -41.30 36.67
CA HIS A 351 -23.80 -41.49 37.22
C HIS A 351 -23.81 -42.13 38.60
N VAL A 352 -24.75 -41.70 39.45
CA VAL A 352 -25.43 -42.58 40.41
C VAL A 352 -26.94 -42.35 40.26
N ASN A 353 -27.68 -43.40 39.88
CA ASN A 353 -29.13 -43.47 40.09
C ASN A 353 -29.38 -44.30 41.34
N SER A 354 -30.28 -43.87 42.23
CA SER A 354 -31.33 -44.73 42.86
C SER A 354 -31.99 -44.06 44.08
N THR A 355 -33.33 -44.17 44.15
CA THR A 355 -34.18 -44.43 45.35
C THR A 355 -34.05 -43.60 46.65
N SER A 356 -35.11 -43.39 47.45
CA SER A 356 -36.58 -43.53 47.25
C SER A 356 -37.33 -42.97 48.48
N SER A 357 -38.62 -42.64 48.31
CA SER A 357 -39.57 -42.34 49.40
C SER A 357 -39.29 -41.06 50.21
N THR A 358 -40.16 -40.57 51.11
CA THR A 358 -41.44 -41.10 51.61
C THR A 358 -42.49 -39.98 51.81
N THR A 359 -43.78 -40.33 51.70
CA THR A 359 -44.96 -39.71 52.34
C THR A 359 -45.01 -38.20 52.65
N SER A 360 -46.00 -37.53 52.07
CA SER A 360 -46.86 -36.61 52.85
C SER A 360 -48.34 -36.89 52.53
N THR A 361 -49.18 -36.91 53.56
CA THR A 361 -50.62 -37.16 53.49
C THR A 361 -51.38 -35.93 54.02
N GLY A 362 -52.43 -35.50 53.32
CA GLY A 362 -53.25 -34.36 53.75
C GLY A 362 -54.36 -34.04 52.75
N ASN A 363 -55.61 -34.24 53.15
CA ASN A 363 -56.78 -33.88 52.35
C ASN A 363 -57.05 -32.37 52.40
N GLY A 364 -57.49 -31.80 51.27
CA GLY A 364 -57.98 -30.43 51.19
C GLY A 364 -58.87 -30.26 49.96
N ASN A 365 -60.18 -30.42 50.12
CA ASN A 365 -61.16 -30.34 49.03
C ASN A 365 -61.68 -28.90 48.90
N GLY A 366 -61.68 -28.33 47.68
CA GLY A 366 -62.08 -26.94 47.46
C GLY A 366 -62.32 -26.64 45.99
N ASN A 367 -63.59 -26.47 45.61
CA ASN A 367 -64.02 -26.22 44.23
C ASN A 367 -64.10 -24.70 43.97
N GLY A 368 -63.52 -24.20 42.87
CA GLY A 368 -63.47 -22.77 42.57
C GLY A 368 -63.10 -22.50 41.10
N ASN A 369 -64.09 -22.15 40.29
CA ASN A 369 -63.97 -22.09 38.84
C ASN A 369 -64.00 -20.63 38.33
N THR A 370 -62.86 -20.08 37.87
CA THR A 370 -62.87 -18.84 37.08
C THR A 370 -61.73 -18.76 36.06
N THR A 371 -62.16 -18.60 34.81
CA THR A 371 -61.45 -18.21 33.58
C THR A 371 -60.19 -17.34 33.73
N ASN A 372 -59.13 -17.72 33.02
CA ASN A 372 -58.52 -16.82 32.01
C ASN A 372 -57.74 -17.60 30.93
N GLY A 373 -57.80 -17.12 29.68
CA GLY A 373 -57.37 -17.91 28.52
C GLY A 373 -55.91 -17.67 28.11
N GLN A 374 -55.07 -18.69 28.18
CA GLN A 374 -53.80 -18.72 27.43
C GLN A 374 -54.01 -19.32 26.04
N GLN A 375 -53.85 -18.51 25.00
CA GLN A 375 -54.01 -18.92 23.61
C GLN A 375 -52.75 -19.67 23.13
N GLN A 376 -52.67 -20.98 23.39
CA GLN A 376 -51.55 -21.82 22.93
C GLN A 376 -51.40 -21.76 21.40
N VAL A 377 -50.32 -21.12 20.93
CA VAL A 377 -49.91 -21.17 19.52
C VAL A 377 -49.33 -22.56 19.23
N LYS A 378 -50.21 -23.45 18.75
CA LYS A 378 -49.91 -24.87 18.52
C LYS A 378 -49.07 -25.07 17.24
N VAL A 379 -47.78 -24.75 17.31
CA VAL A 379 -46.83 -24.86 16.18
C VAL A 379 -46.74 -26.31 15.69
N TRP A 380 -47.16 -26.56 14.44
CA TRP A 380 -47.08 -27.88 13.80
C TRP A 380 -45.70 -28.08 13.15
N SER A 381 -44.84 -28.86 13.82
CA SER A 381 -43.52 -29.25 13.30
C SER A 381 -43.63 -30.42 12.30
N HIS A 382 -43.85 -30.13 11.02
CA HIS A 382 -43.80 -31.15 9.97
C HIS A 382 -42.34 -31.52 9.61
N ARG A 383 -42.03 -32.81 9.48
CA ARG A 383 -40.70 -33.30 9.05
C ARG A 383 -40.60 -33.52 7.53
N ARG A 384 -39.34 -33.61 7.05
CA ARG A 384 -38.84 -33.57 5.64
C ARG A 384 -38.70 -32.13 5.10
N SER A 385 -37.58 -31.72 4.52
CA SER A 385 -36.23 -32.35 4.37
C SER A 385 -35.16 -31.24 4.27
N GLN A 386 -33.87 -31.59 4.13
CA GLN A 386 -32.69 -30.74 4.37
C GLN A 386 -32.47 -30.40 5.86
N SER A 387 -31.71 -31.25 6.55
CA SER A 387 -31.53 -31.21 8.00
C SER A 387 -30.15 -30.72 8.43
N LEU A 388 -30.07 -29.44 8.83
CA LEU A 388 -29.17 -29.07 9.92
C LEU A 388 -29.60 -29.82 11.20
N PRO A 389 -28.68 -30.40 12.00
CA PRO A 389 -29.04 -31.26 13.13
C PRO A 389 -29.71 -30.45 14.25
N PRO A 390 -30.78 -30.95 14.91
CA PRO A 390 -31.63 -30.10 15.77
C PRO A 390 -31.06 -29.76 17.17
N ARG A 391 -29.82 -30.15 17.48
CA ARG A 391 -29.23 -30.07 18.83
C ARG A 391 -27.72 -29.85 18.82
N LEU A 392 -27.30 -28.69 18.31
CA LEU A 392 -26.05 -28.05 18.71
C LEU A 392 -26.41 -26.66 19.26
N SER A 393 -26.00 -26.36 20.50
CA SER A 393 -26.08 -25.03 21.09
C SER A 393 -24.94 -24.18 20.53
N VAL A 394 -25.08 -23.74 19.28
CA VAL A 394 -24.03 -23.01 18.58
C VAL A 394 -24.00 -21.56 19.08
N LYS A 395 -22.91 -21.19 19.74
CA LYS A 395 -22.62 -19.82 20.21
C LYS A 395 -21.76 -19.11 19.15
N ILE A 396 -21.84 -17.78 19.00
CA ILE A 396 -20.86 -17.09 18.14
C ILE A 396 -19.46 -17.29 18.75
N ARG A 397 -18.53 -17.89 18.00
CA ARG A 397 -17.10 -17.76 18.28
C ARG A 397 -16.55 -16.59 17.50
N LEU A 398 -15.88 -15.66 18.19
CA LEU A 398 -15.31 -14.47 17.58
C LEU A 398 -13.77 -14.55 17.57
N PRO A 399 -13.11 -14.14 16.47
CA PRO A 399 -11.67 -13.96 16.47
C PRO A 399 -11.25 -12.80 17.37
N SER A 400 -10.37 -13.05 18.34
CA SER A 400 -9.58 -11.96 18.93
C SER A 400 -8.62 -11.43 17.87
N GLN A 401 -8.81 -10.18 17.45
CA GLN A 401 -8.07 -9.57 16.34
C GLN A 401 -6.65 -9.08 16.72
N SER A 402 -6.24 -9.24 17.99
CA SER A 402 -5.03 -8.61 18.54
C SER A 402 -5.03 -7.09 18.25
N GLU A 403 -3.85 -6.49 18.10
CA GLU A 403 -3.66 -5.05 17.92
C GLU A 403 -3.95 -4.54 16.49
N LEU A 404 -4.84 -5.20 15.73
CA LEU A 404 -5.11 -4.87 14.34
C LEU A 404 -5.52 -3.39 14.14
N LYS A 405 -6.28 -2.82 15.09
CA LYS A 405 -6.74 -1.42 15.06
C LYS A 405 -5.64 -0.37 15.28
N ILE A 406 -4.47 -0.79 15.79
CA ILE A 406 -3.29 0.05 15.97
C ILE A 406 -2.58 0.27 14.62
N LEU A 407 -2.40 -0.77 13.81
CA LEU A 407 -1.67 -0.68 12.54
C LEU A 407 -2.55 -0.35 11.33
N PHE A 408 -3.85 -0.67 11.39
CA PHE A 408 -4.77 -0.54 10.26
C PHE A 408 -5.92 0.43 10.54
N ALA A 409 -6.55 0.89 9.47
CA ALA A 409 -7.68 1.81 9.46
C ALA A 409 -8.77 1.35 8.47
N SER A 410 -9.96 1.96 8.59
CA SER A 410 -11.10 1.76 7.68
C SER A 410 -11.44 0.29 7.35
N PRO A 411 -11.48 -0.64 8.33
CA PRO A 411 -11.69 -2.06 8.06
C PRO A 411 -13.11 -2.32 7.53
N TYR A 412 -13.19 -3.10 6.46
CA TYR A 412 -14.40 -3.73 5.96
C TYR A 412 -14.40 -5.21 6.34
N VAL A 413 -15.57 -5.77 6.63
CA VAL A 413 -15.77 -7.16 7.05
C VAL A 413 -16.94 -7.76 6.29
N GLN A 414 -16.77 -8.96 5.74
CA GLN A 414 -17.87 -9.79 5.26
C GLN A 414 -17.81 -11.16 5.95
N THR A 415 -18.94 -11.64 6.45
CA THR A 415 -19.06 -12.93 7.12
C THR A 415 -19.90 -13.92 6.32
N TYR A 416 -19.56 -15.20 6.45
CA TYR A 416 -20.17 -16.30 5.72
C TYR A 416 -20.30 -17.56 6.59
N ARG A 417 -21.26 -18.41 6.24
CA ARG A 417 -21.36 -19.80 6.67
C ARG A 417 -21.39 -20.72 5.45
N PHE A 418 -20.46 -21.66 5.38
CA PHE A 418 -20.39 -22.69 4.33
C PHE A 418 -20.59 -24.08 4.93
N HIS A 419 -20.97 -25.07 4.13
CA HIS A 419 -21.15 -26.43 4.61
C HIS A 419 -19.83 -27.23 4.64
N SER A 420 -19.55 -27.87 5.77
CA SER A 420 -18.44 -28.83 5.88
C SER A 420 -18.84 -30.18 5.29
N GLY A 421 -17.97 -30.80 4.49
CA GLY A 421 -18.13 -32.16 3.98
C GLY A 421 -18.13 -33.25 5.06
N LEU A 422 -17.77 -32.89 6.30
CA LEU A 422 -17.88 -33.73 7.50
C LEU A 422 -19.22 -33.55 8.24
N GLY A 423 -20.13 -32.71 7.70
CA GLY A 423 -21.30 -32.21 8.39
C GLY A 423 -21.01 -30.97 9.25
N GLY A 424 -22.05 -30.19 9.55
CA GLY A 424 -21.94 -28.92 10.26
C GLY A 424 -21.55 -27.73 9.36
N ASP A 425 -21.27 -26.61 10.02
CA ASP A 425 -20.96 -25.32 9.41
C ASP A 425 -19.46 -25.00 9.48
N ILE A 426 -18.98 -24.21 8.52
CA ILE A 426 -17.70 -23.50 8.54
C ILE A 426 -18.02 -22.02 8.60
N CYS A 427 -17.72 -21.38 9.73
CA CYS A 427 -17.80 -19.93 9.89
C CYS A 427 -16.55 -19.28 9.29
N VAL A 428 -16.75 -18.29 8.42
CA VAL A 428 -15.66 -17.55 7.76
C VAL A 428 -15.90 -16.06 7.93
N HIS A 429 -14.88 -15.35 8.42
CA HIS A 429 -14.85 -13.90 8.44
C HIS A 429 -13.74 -13.42 7.50
N GLU A 430 -14.11 -12.74 6.42
CA GLU A 430 -13.20 -12.06 5.51
C GLU A 430 -13.06 -10.58 5.90
N TYR A 431 -11.84 -10.07 5.82
CA TYR A 431 -11.48 -8.72 6.24
C TYR A 431 -10.61 -8.02 5.19
N MET A 432 -10.82 -6.73 4.99
CA MET A 432 -9.89 -5.85 4.26
C MET A 432 -9.70 -4.54 5.02
N ALA A 433 -8.45 -4.13 5.25
CA ALA A 433 -8.14 -2.89 5.97
C ALA A 433 -6.95 -2.12 5.35
N GLU A 434 -6.96 -0.79 5.54
CA GLU A 434 -5.99 0.14 4.96
C GLU A 434 -4.77 0.29 5.88
N SER A 435 -3.55 0.20 5.35
CA SER A 435 -2.31 0.27 6.15
C SER A 435 -1.97 1.71 6.53
N ARG A 436 -1.91 2.02 7.84
CA ARG A 436 -1.52 3.36 8.33
C ARG A 436 -0.10 3.76 7.91
N LEU A 437 0.74 2.77 7.54
CA LEU A 437 2.11 2.96 7.07
C LEU A 437 2.20 3.45 5.62
N CYS A 438 1.13 3.33 4.83
CA CYS A 438 1.14 3.56 3.38
C CYS A 438 1.64 4.95 2.97
N PHE A 439 1.28 6.00 3.72
CA PHE A 439 1.71 7.39 3.48
C PHE A 439 2.76 7.90 4.48
N SER A 440 2.91 7.27 5.65
CA SER A 440 3.83 7.72 6.70
C SER A 440 5.24 7.12 6.54
N PHE A 441 5.35 5.88 6.08
CA PHE A 441 6.65 5.22 5.91
C PHE A 441 7.45 5.76 4.71
N PRO A 442 6.86 6.02 3.51
CA PRO A 442 7.58 6.67 2.41
C PRO A 442 8.18 8.04 2.73
N LYS A 443 7.64 8.79 3.72
CA LYS A 443 8.22 10.07 4.16
C LYS A 443 9.64 9.88 4.67
N GLN A 444 9.84 8.90 5.55
CA GLN A 444 11.15 8.61 6.15
C GLN A 444 12.17 8.13 5.10
N ILE A 445 11.72 7.39 4.08
CA ILE A 445 12.59 7.00 2.96
C ILE A 445 12.99 8.25 2.14
N LEU A 446 12.04 9.15 1.88
CA LEU A 446 12.30 10.44 1.23
C LEU A 446 13.25 11.31 2.07
N ASP A 447 13.11 11.36 3.39
CA ASP A 447 14.02 12.08 4.29
C ASP A 447 15.48 11.60 4.13
N VAL A 448 15.72 10.27 4.06
CA VAL A 448 17.07 9.69 3.82
C VAL A 448 17.63 10.08 2.44
N TRP A 449 16.82 10.08 1.39
CA TRP A 449 17.29 10.51 0.06
C TRP A 449 17.51 12.01 -0.03
N ILE A 450 16.62 12.83 0.53
CA ILE A 450 16.77 14.29 0.64
C ILE A 450 18.07 14.62 1.36
N GLN A 451 18.36 13.94 2.47
CA GLN A 451 19.62 14.09 3.19
C GLN A 451 20.83 13.70 2.33
N GLN A 452 20.77 12.60 1.56
CA GLN A 452 21.89 12.21 0.70
C GLN A 452 22.12 13.17 -0.48
N GLU A 453 21.07 13.71 -1.12
CA GLU A 453 21.25 14.74 -2.16
C GLU A 453 21.75 16.06 -1.57
N LYS A 454 21.27 16.47 -0.38
CA LYS A 454 21.79 17.64 0.38
C LYS A 454 23.28 17.49 0.68
N GLU A 455 23.70 16.34 1.21
CA GLU A 455 25.10 16.07 1.52
C GLU A 455 25.97 16.16 0.27
N LEU A 456 25.55 15.52 -0.83
CA LEU A 456 26.29 15.54 -2.10
C LEU A 456 26.40 16.95 -2.69
N LEU A 457 25.37 17.79 -2.57
CA LEU A 457 25.42 19.20 -2.98
C LEU A 457 26.46 19.98 -2.15
N GLN A 458 26.61 19.67 -0.86
CA GLN A 458 27.70 20.20 -0.04
C GLN A 458 29.07 19.62 -0.42
N GLU A 459 29.16 18.35 -0.83
CA GLU A 459 30.43 17.73 -1.28
C GLU A 459 30.95 18.44 -2.54
N VAL A 460 30.08 18.66 -3.54
CA VAL A 460 30.43 19.34 -4.81
C VAL A 460 30.67 20.85 -4.64
N ALA A 461 29.97 21.51 -3.70
CA ALA A 461 30.22 22.91 -3.36
C ALA A 461 31.54 23.13 -2.59
N GLY A 462 31.93 22.16 -1.76
CA GLY A 462 33.15 22.23 -0.94
C GLY A 462 34.46 22.22 -1.72
N MET A 463 34.44 21.87 -3.01
CA MET A 463 35.61 21.94 -3.89
C MET A 463 36.06 23.38 -4.21
N GLY A 464 35.18 24.36 -4.00
CA GLY A 464 35.35 25.71 -4.53
C GLY A 464 34.98 25.81 -6.01
N GLU A 465 35.20 26.98 -6.60
CA GLU A 465 34.82 27.29 -7.98
C GLU A 465 35.92 26.79 -8.94
N LEU A 466 35.58 25.96 -9.92
CA LEU A 466 36.55 25.47 -10.92
C LEU A 466 36.70 26.41 -12.12
N ARG A 467 37.81 26.27 -12.85
CA ARG A 467 38.08 26.85 -14.18
C ARG A 467 37.34 26.07 -15.28
N GLU A 468 37.12 26.67 -16.45
CA GLU A 468 36.62 25.93 -17.61
C GLU A 468 37.68 24.96 -18.18
N PRO A 469 37.29 23.80 -18.75
CA PRO A 469 35.93 23.34 -19.08
C PRO A 469 35.19 22.64 -17.91
N TRP A 470 35.77 22.62 -16.71
CA TRP A 470 35.22 21.91 -15.57
C TRP A 470 34.16 22.70 -14.81
N HIS A 471 34.21 24.03 -14.84
CA HIS A 471 33.17 24.92 -14.29
C HIS A 471 31.79 24.57 -14.84
N SER A 472 31.65 24.51 -16.18
CA SER A 472 30.40 24.14 -16.84
C SER A 472 29.88 22.76 -16.39
N ARG A 473 30.76 21.77 -16.20
CA ARG A 473 30.36 20.44 -15.67
C ARG A 473 29.98 20.48 -14.19
N GLN A 474 30.67 21.27 -13.37
CA GLN A 474 30.37 21.44 -11.95
C GLN A 474 28.98 22.06 -11.76
N VAL A 475 28.63 23.07 -12.56
CA VAL A 475 27.30 23.70 -12.56
C VAL A 475 26.22 22.72 -13.04
N GLU A 476 26.46 21.94 -14.09
CA GLU A 476 25.50 20.92 -14.55
C GLU A 476 25.28 19.80 -13.50
N LEU A 477 26.34 19.37 -12.81
CA LEU A 477 26.25 18.41 -11.71
C LEU A 477 25.44 18.96 -10.54
N LEU A 478 25.65 20.24 -10.17
CA LEU A 478 24.89 20.91 -9.12
C LEU A 478 23.40 21.03 -9.48
N ASP A 479 23.04 21.52 -10.67
CA ASP A 479 21.63 21.65 -11.05
C ASP A 479 20.92 20.28 -11.14
N ARG A 480 21.60 19.25 -11.65
CA ARG A 480 21.06 17.88 -11.68
C ARG A 480 20.69 17.36 -10.28
N HIS A 481 21.52 17.63 -9.27
CA HIS A 481 21.24 17.23 -7.89
C HIS A 481 20.28 18.18 -7.16
N LEU A 482 20.25 19.48 -7.48
CA LEU A 482 19.19 20.40 -7.06
C LEU A 482 17.82 19.96 -7.61
N HIS A 483 17.75 19.50 -8.86
CA HIS A 483 16.51 18.99 -9.45
C HIS A 483 16.02 17.75 -8.72
N LEU A 484 16.90 16.78 -8.42
CA LEU A 484 16.55 15.61 -7.61
C LEU A 484 16.09 16.00 -6.20
N LEU A 485 16.81 16.91 -5.53
CA LEU A 485 16.43 17.43 -4.21
C LEU A 485 15.05 18.09 -4.23
N ARG A 486 14.76 18.93 -5.24
CA ARG A 486 13.44 19.55 -5.47
C ARG A 486 12.35 18.49 -5.66
N LEU A 487 12.60 17.45 -6.46
CA LEU A 487 11.63 16.37 -6.69
C LEU A 487 11.32 15.56 -5.42
N TYR A 488 12.33 15.12 -4.67
CA TYR A 488 12.10 14.37 -3.43
C TYR A 488 11.43 15.25 -2.35
N SER A 489 11.84 16.52 -2.23
CA SER A 489 11.24 17.46 -1.27
C SER A 489 9.78 17.76 -1.61
N GLN A 490 9.46 18.04 -2.88
CA GLN A 490 8.07 18.24 -3.29
C GLN A 490 7.21 16.99 -3.05
N ALA A 491 7.74 15.78 -3.33
CA ALA A 491 7.06 14.54 -3.01
C ALA A 491 6.78 14.41 -1.51
N ARG A 492 7.77 14.68 -0.65
CA ARG A 492 7.63 14.66 0.81
C ARG A 492 6.54 15.61 1.30
N GLU A 493 6.54 16.87 0.84
CA GLU A 493 5.53 17.85 1.25
C GLU A 493 4.13 17.48 0.75
N ASN A 494 4.01 16.87 -0.44
CA ASN A 494 2.73 16.31 -0.90
C ASN A 494 2.23 15.20 0.06
N LEU A 495 3.12 14.34 0.57
CA LEU A 495 2.73 13.32 1.56
C LEU A 495 2.36 13.91 2.93
N LEU A 496 2.97 15.05 3.32
CA LEU A 496 2.64 15.77 4.55
C LEU A 496 1.28 16.48 4.44
N ALA A 497 0.97 17.06 3.29
CA ALA A 497 -0.32 17.69 3.00
C ALA A 497 -1.48 16.69 2.84
N HIS A 498 -1.21 15.40 2.56
CA HIS A 498 -2.25 14.39 2.35
C HIS A 498 -3.10 14.14 3.60
N LYS A 499 -4.41 14.43 3.49
CA LYS A 499 -5.45 14.09 4.46
C LYS A 499 -6.52 13.25 3.74
N GLY A 500 -6.91 12.11 4.31
CA GLY A 500 -7.90 11.22 3.71
C GLY A 500 -7.62 9.74 3.99
N SER A 501 -7.88 8.88 2.99
CA SER A 501 -7.69 7.43 3.05
C SER A 501 -6.24 7.03 3.30
N PHE A 502 -6.04 5.86 3.93
CA PHE A 502 -4.72 5.28 4.22
C PHE A 502 -4.21 4.37 3.07
N PHE A 503 -4.70 4.58 1.84
CA PHE A 503 -4.15 3.97 0.61
C PHE A 503 -4.23 4.95 -0.58
N LYS A 504 -3.33 4.77 -1.57
CA LYS A 504 -3.41 5.44 -2.88
C LYS A 504 -4.33 4.65 -3.83
N PRO A 505 -5.49 5.19 -4.28
CA PRO A 505 -6.39 4.47 -5.18
C PRO A 505 -5.82 4.34 -6.59
N SER A 506 -6.15 3.24 -7.28
CA SER A 506 -5.65 2.90 -8.62
C SER A 506 -6.21 3.76 -9.77
N SER A 507 -7.23 4.58 -9.49
CA SER A 507 -7.60 5.75 -10.32
C SER A 507 -6.42 6.73 -10.41
N ARG A 508 -5.88 7.15 -9.26
CA ARG A 508 -4.70 8.05 -9.10
C ARG A 508 -3.35 7.37 -9.37
N LYS A 509 -3.28 6.25 -10.10
CA LYS A 509 -2.02 5.54 -10.37
C LYS A 509 -0.95 6.41 -11.06
N THR A 510 -1.35 7.25 -12.01
CA THR A 510 -0.49 8.19 -12.76
C THR A 510 -0.23 9.51 -12.01
N ASP A 511 -0.80 9.69 -10.83
CA ASP A 511 -0.58 10.86 -9.99
C ASP A 511 0.87 10.88 -9.49
N ARG A 512 1.61 11.89 -9.98
CA ARG A 512 3.02 12.12 -9.66
C ARG A 512 3.22 12.56 -8.22
N SER A 513 2.26 13.31 -7.65
CA SER A 513 2.36 13.86 -6.30
C SER A 513 2.55 12.78 -5.24
N PHE A 514 2.03 11.58 -5.51
CA PHE A 514 2.15 10.39 -4.66
C PHE A 514 2.92 9.25 -5.36
N GLU A 515 3.90 9.51 -6.22
CA GLU A 515 4.57 8.44 -6.98
C GLU A 515 5.33 7.42 -6.13
N PHE A 516 5.87 7.83 -4.97
CA PHE A 516 6.54 6.95 -4.00
C PHE A 516 5.59 6.07 -3.16
N VAL A 517 4.27 6.31 -3.20
CA VAL A 517 3.27 5.62 -2.37
C VAL A 517 2.76 4.36 -3.08
N PRO A 518 2.76 3.18 -2.43
CA PRO A 518 2.25 1.94 -3.02
C PRO A 518 0.75 2.02 -3.31
N ILE A 519 0.37 1.67 -4.54
CA ILE A 519 -1.02 1.70 -4.99
C ILE A 519 -1.82 0.57 -4.34
N ASN A 520 -3.03 0.90 -3.87
CA ASN A 520 -4.03 -0.05 -3.40
C ASN A 520 -3.53 -0.99 -2.28
N LEU A 521 -2.56 -0.55 -1.48
CA LEU A 521 -1.98 -1.31 -0.37
C LEU A 521 -3.02 -1.55 0.74
N HIS A 522 -3.41 -2.82 0.90
CA HIS A 522 -4.33 -3.28 1.95
C HIS A 522 -3.81 -4.57 2.58
N LEU A 523 -4.10 -4.76 3.87
CA LEU A 523 -4.18 -6.10 4.43
C LEU A 523 -5.52 -6.71 4.00
N GLN A 524 -5.45 -7.91 3.44
CA GLN A 524 -6.54 -8.86 3.38
C GLN A 524 -6.32 -9.90 4.47
N ARG A 525 -7.34 -10.21 5.27
CA ARG A 525 -7.31 -11.27 6.29
C ARG A 525 -8.52 -12.18 6.13
N MET A 526 -8.35 -13.46 6.44
CA MET A 526 -9.43 -14.44 6.60
C MET A 526 -9.25 -15.13 7.94
N TRP A 527 -10.30 -15.15 8.75
CA TRP A 527 -10.41 -16.05 9.89
C TRP A 527 -11.44 -17.13 9.57
N VAL A 528 -11.13 -18.37 9.96
CA VAL A 528 -11.99 -19.54 9.74
C VAL A 528 -12.16 -20.28 11.06
N TYR A 529 -13.36 -20.82 11.30
CA TYR A 529 -13.64 -21.83 12.30
C TYR A 529 -14.57 -22.91 11.72
N ASN A 530 -14.22 -24.18 11.90
CA ASN A 530 -15.10 -25.32 11.59
C ASN A 530 -15.51 -25.99 12.91
N ASP A 531 -16.81 -26.01 13.20
CA ASP A 531 -17.41 -26.56 14.42
C ASP A 531 -17.02 -28.03 14.63
N THR A 532 -17.20 -28.85 13.58
CA THR A 532 -17.01 -30.31 13.57
C THR A 532 -15.55 -30.73 13.73
N LEU A 533 -14.61 -29.93 13.21
CA LEU A 533 -13.17 -30.12 13.42
C LEU A 533 -12.66 -29.50 14.72
N ASN A 534 -13.46 -28.61 15.34
CA ASN A 534 -13.04 -27.65 16.36
C ASN A 534 -11.74 -26.86 16.00
N LYS A 535 -11.46 -26.71 14.69
CA LYS A 535 -10.24 -26.06 14.16
C LYS A 535 -10.52 -24.61 13.81
N SER A 536 -9.64 -23.69 14.22
CA SER A 536 -9.66 -22.28 13.79
C SER A 536 -8.28 -21.76 13.38
N GLY A 537 -8.22 -20.80 12.45
CA GLY A 537 -6.96 -20.19 12.01
C GLY A 537 -7.14 -18.79 11.39
N PHE A 538 -6.03 -18.05 11.33
CA PHE A 538 -5.91 -16.77 10.63
C PHE A 538 -4.98 -16.91 9.42
N TYR A 539 -5.37 -16.30 8.31
CA TYR A 539 -4.63 -16.26 7.05
C TYR A 539 -4.58 -14.81 6.56
N ASP A 540 -3.38 -14.30 6.28
CA ASP A 540 -3.14 -12.90 5.94
C ASP A 540 -2.42 -12.77 4.60
N TRP A 541 -2.83 -11.79 3.79
CA TRP A 541 -2.20 -11.41 2.52
C TRP A 541 -2.05 -9.90 2.45
N VAL A 542 -0.87 -9.41 2.07
CA VAL A 542 -0.70 -8.01 1.71
C VAL A 542 -0.99 -7.86 0.22
N THR A 543 -2.11 -7.22 -0.13
CA THR A 543 -2.45 -6.91 -1.52
C THR A 543 -1.94 -5.53 -1.88
N VAL A 544 -1.20 -5.41 -2.99
CA VAL A 544 -0.56 -4.15 -3.41
C VAL A 544 -0.37 -4.10 -4.93
N GLY A 545 -0.32 -2.88 -5.49
CA GLY A 545 -0.09 -2.65 -6.91
C GLY A 545 1.29 -3.14 -7.37
N ALA A 546 1.53 -3.09 -8.67
CA ALA A 546 2.88 -3.32 -9.21
C ALA A 546 3.83 -2.22 -8.70
N PHE A 547 5.05 -2.58 -8.31
CA PHE A 547 6.05 -1.62 -7.87
C PHE A 547 6.67 -0.94 -9.09
N THR A 548 6.11 0.19 -9.51
CA THR A 548 6.48 0.88 -10.76
C THR A 548 6.17 2.38 -10.72
N ALA A 549 7.01 3.16 -11.39
CA ALA A 549 6.83 4.60 -11.57
C ALA A 549 5.79 4.90 -12.67
N HIS A 550 4.50 4.63 -12.41
CA HIS A 550 3.40 4.77 -13.37
C HIS A 550 3.26 6.15 -14.03
N SER A 551 3.65 7.22 -13.34
CA SER A 551 3.81 8.60 -13.81
C SER A 551 4.82 8.69 -14.97
N HIS A 552 5.95 7.98 -14.85
CA HIS A 552 7.03 7.92 -15.83
C HIS A 552 6.72 6.90 -16.93
N LYS A 553 5.85 7.29 -17.88
CA LYS A 553 5.53 6.52 -19.11
C LYS A 553 6.81 5.91 -19.70
N SER A 554 6.89 4.58 -19.73
CA SER A 554 8.11 3.78 -19.99
C SER A 554 8.63 3.81 -21.43
N LYS A 555 8.75 5.00 -22.07
CA LYS A 555 9.22 5.16 -23.46
C LYS A 555 10.56 4.45 -23.74
N ASN A 556 11.45 4.39 -22.74
CA ASN A 556 12.76 3.78 -22.86
C ASN A 556 12.80 2.33 -22.33
N GLY A 557 11.77 1.93 -21.58
CA GLY A 557 11.61 0.65 -20.88
C GLY A 557 11.71 0.76 -19.34
N GLY A 558 11.45 -0.34 -18.64
CA GLY A 558 11.54 -0.49 -17.17
C GLY A 558 12.94 -0.84 -16.64
N LEU A 559 13.08 -0.94 -15.30
CA LEU A 559 14.37 -0.97 -14.60
C LEU A 559 15.35 -2.04 -15.08
N ILE A 560 14.93 -3.30 -15.33
CA ILE A 560 15.85 -4.34 -15.86
C ILE A 560 16.57 -3.85 -17.13
N LYS A 561 15.82 -3.33 -18.10
CA LYS A 561 16.38 -2.87 -19.38
C LYS A 561 17.25 -1.62 -19.19
N LEU A 562 16.85 -0.71 -18.30
CA LEU A 562 17.62 0.50 -18.01
C LEU A 562 18.94 0.21 -17.28
N VAL A 563 18.93 -0.71 -16.30
CA VAL A 563 20.12 -1.17 -15.58
C VAL A 563 21.03 -1.99 -16.49
N GLN A 564 20.47 -2.81 -17.39
CA GLN A 564 21.23 -3.51 -18.43
C GLN A 564 21.90 -2.50 -19.39
N GLN A 565 21.20 -1.48 -19.84
CA GLN A 565 21.77 -0.41 -20.67
C GLN A 565 22.91 0.34 -19.97
N LEU A 566 22.82 0.59 -18.65
CA LEU A 566 23.93 1.13 -17.87
C LEU A 566 25.14 0.18 -17.86
N LYS A 567 24.92 -1.13 -17.65
CA LYS A 567 25.98 -2.15 -17.64
C LYS A 567 26.62 -2.42 -19.01
N GLU A 568 25.88 -2.25 -20.11
CA GLU A 568 26.36 -2.49 -21.48
C GLU A 568 27.02 -1.25 -22.11
N SER A 569 26.67 -0.04 -21.66
CA SER A 569 27.25 1.21 -22.19
C SER A 569 28.78 1.35 -22.11
N PRO A 570 29.51 0.77 -21.13
CA PRO A 570 30.97 0.80 -21.09
C PRO A 570 31.64 -0.03 -22.19
N MET A 571 30.96 -1.02 -22.78
CA MET A 571 31.51 -1.82 -23.88
C MET A 571 31.48 -1.12 -25.25
N LYS A 572 30.90 0.09 -25.35
CA LYS A 572 30.76 0.85 -26.61
C LYS A 572 31.18 2.32 -26.49
N SER A 573 31.78 2.72 -25.38
CA SER A 573 32.28 4.08 -25.14
C SER A 573 33.65 4.03 -24.46
N SER A 574 34.44 5.11 -24.63
CA SER A 574 35.87 5.15 -24.27
C SER A 574 36.18 4.57 -22.88
N THR A 575 37.25 3.76 -22.81
CA THR A 575 37.73 3.03 -21.62
C THR A 575 37.74 3.89 -20.34
N ASN A 576 38.12 5.15 -20.46
CA ASN A 576 38.23 6.11 -19.37
C ASN A 576 36.90 6.30 -18.61
N ASN A 577 35.75 6.27 -19.29
CA ASN A 577 34.43 6.43 -18.65
C ASN A 577 34.12 5.26 -17.70
N CYS A 578 34.56 4.04 -18.04
CA CYS A 578 34.40 2.85 -17.19
C CYS A 578 35.25 2.96 -15.91
N GLN A 579 36.48 3.47 -16.06
CA GLN A 579 37.41 3.72 -14.95
C GLN A 579 36.85 4.79 -14.00
N ILE A 580 36.40 5.94 -14.52
CA ILE A 580 35.81 7.02 -13.71
C ILE A 580 34.59 6.54 -12.92
N ALA A 581 33.67 5.80 -13.56
CA ALA A 581 32.51 5.22 -12.87
C ALA A 581 32.90 4.24 -11.73
N THR A 582 34.02 3.54 -11.89
CA THR A 582 34.56 2.64 -10.86
C THR A 582 35.18 3.43 -9.71
N LYS A 583 35.99 4.46 -9.99
CA LYS A 583 36.57 5.38 -8.99
C LYS A 583 35.49 6.07 -8.16
N ILE A 584 34.39 6.50 -8.81
CA ILE A 584 33.20 7.06 -8.14
C ILE A 584 32.62 6.08 -7.11
N SER A 585 32.44 4.81 -7.46
CA SER A 585 31.91 3.81 -6.51
C SER A 585 32.88 3.62 -5.35
N MET A 586 34.16 3.37 -5.64
CA MET A 586 35.19 3.15 -4.62
C MET A 586 35.27 4.32 -3.62
N ALA A 587 35.28 5.57 -4.10
CA ALA A 587 35.31 6.75 -3.24
C ALA A 587 34.01 6.89 -2.41
N ASN A 588 32.83 6.64 -2.98
CA ASN A 588 31.58 6.62 -2.23
C ASN A 588 31.56 5.53 -1.15
N ASP A 589 32.00 4.32 -1.49
CA ASP A 589 31.93 3.15 -0.62
C ASP A 589 32.91 3.32 0.55
N ALA A 590 34.09 3.88 0.30
CA ALA A 590 35.04 4.32 1.32
C ALA A 590 34.47 5.46 2.20
N ILE A 591 33.76 6.45 1.64
CA ILE A 591 33.03 7.47 2.45
C ILE A 591 32.02 6.81 3.40
N GLN A 592 31.21 5.84 2.94
CA GLN A 592 30.25 5.18 3.83
C GLN A 592 30.94 4.36 4.93
N ALA A 593 32.03 3.67 4.60
CA ALA A 593 32.82 2.90 5.57
C ALA A 593 33.54 3.80 6.60
N ILE A 594 34.09 4.95 6.18
CA ILE A 594 34.63 5.98 7.08
C ILE A 594 33.55 6.53 8.02
N LYS A 595 32.35 6.86 7.49
CA LYS A 595 31.21 7.31 8.30
C LYS A 595 30.82 6.29 9.38
N GLN A 596 30.77 5.01 9.01
CA GLN A 596 30.42 3.93 9.94
C GLN A 596 31.50 3.72 11.02
N LEU A 597 32.77 3.60 10.64
CA LEU A 597 33.87 3.45 11.60
C LEU A 597 34.01 4.70 12.50
N ARG A 598 33.77 5.90 11.98
CA ARG A 598 33.71 7.15 12.78
C ARG A 598 32.61 7.09 13.84
N LYS A 599 31.42 6.57 13.51
CA LYS A 599 30.32 6.36 14.47
C LYS A 599 30.71 5.38 15.58
N GLU A 600 31.35 4.27 15.23
CA GLU A 600 31.80 3.25 16.17
C GLU A 600 32.93 3.72 17.09
N VAL A 601 33.95 4.38 16.55
CA VAL A 601 35.07 4.96 17.33
C VAL A 601 34.57 6.07 18.26
N VAL A 602 33.55 6.84 17.87
CA VAL A 602 32.90 7.82 18.75
C VAL A 602 32.08 7.14 19.86
N GLU A 603 31.46 5.97 19.63
CA GLU A 603 30.81 5.19 20.69
C GLU A 603 31.84 4.58 21.67
N ALA A 604 32.97 4.10 21.15
CA ALA A 604 34.10 3.68 21.97
C ALA A 604 34.63 4.85 22.84
N MET A 605 34.74 6.06 22.30
CA MET A 605 35.07 7.26 23.08
C MET A 605 34.04 7.55 24.20
N ARG A 606 32.72 7.42 23.93
CA ARG A 606 31.67 7.61 24.95
C ARG A 606 31.80 6.60 26.08
N THR A 607 31.96 5.32 25.73
CA THR A 607 32.12 4.24 26.71
C THR A 607 33.38 4.41 27.55
N LEU A 608 34.52 4.75 26.91
CA LEU A 608 35.78 5.04 27.58
C LEU A 608 35.68 6.26 28.51
N MET A 609 34.97 7.31 28.09
CA MET A 609 34.71 8.50 28.91
C MET A 609 33.79 8.19 30.11
N ARG A 610 32.80 7.31 29.93
CA ARG A 610 31.93 6.85 31.02
C ARG A 610 32.74 6.10 32.07
N LEU A 611 33.56 5.13 31.67
CA LEU A 611 34.48 4.42 32.57
C LEU A 611 35.47 5.37 33.27
N ALA A 612 35.97 6.39 32.57
CA ALA A 612 36.84 7.41 33.16
C ALA A 612 36.13 8.27 34.23
N LYS A 613 34.87 8.66 34.01
CA LYS A 613 34.05 9.34 35.04
C LYS A 613 33.78 8.44 36.25
N GLU A 614 33.50 7.16 36.00
CA GLU A 614 33.27 6.13 37.03
C GLU A 614 34.57 5.65 37.71
N LYS A 615 35.75 6.13 37.26
CA LYS A 615 37.11 5.69 37.66
C LYS A 615 37.34 4.17 37.57
N GLN A 616 36.61 3.50 36.67
CA GLN A 616 36.71 2.06 36.43
C GLN A 616 37.80 1.77 35.39
N THR A 617 38.95 1.25 35.83
CA THR A 617 40.05 0.84 34.93
C THR A 617 39.73 -0.44 34.14
N ASN A 618 38.91 -1.32 34.72
CA ASN A 618 38.44 -2.55 34.07
C ASN A 618 37.63 -2.22 32.82
N GLY A 619 38.08 -2.71 31.65
CA GLY A 619 37.44 -2.47 30.35
C GLY A 619 38.01 -1.30 29.54
N MET A 620 38.73 -0.34 30.15
CA MET A 620 39.28 0.80 29.40
C MET A 620 40.32 0.38 28.36
N LEU A 621 41.23 -0.54 28.70
CA LEU A 621 42.28 -1.01 27.79
C LEU A 621 41.74 -1.80 26.58
N PRO A 622 40.81 -2.77 26.73
CA PRO A 622 40.14 -3.38 25.59
C PRO A 622 39.51 -2.38 24.61
N ILE A 623 38.87 -1.32 25.11
CA ILE A 623 38.28 -0.26 24.26
C ILE A 623 39.39 0.50 23.51
N CYS A 624 40.54 0.76 24.15
CA CYS A 624 41.68 1.39 23.47
C CYS A 624 42.31 0.53 22.37
N GLU A 625 42.47 -0.78 22.57
CA GLU A 625 43.00 -1.68 21.54
C GLU A 625 41.97 -1.89 20.39
N ASP A 626 40.66 -1.90 20.71
CA ASP A 626 39.59 -1.87 19.70
C ASP A 626 39.60 -0.56 18.87
N MET A 627 39.80 0.59 19.52
CA MET A 627 39.96 1.87 18.83
C MET A 627 41.21 1.88 17.93
N ILE A 628 42.35 1.29 18.36
CA ILE A 628 43.53 1.11 17.49
C ILE A 628 43.17 0.28 16.26
N SER A 629 42.49 -0.86 16.46
CA SER A 629 42.07 -1.76 15.38
C SER A 629 41.18 -1.06 14.36
N LYS A 630 40.07 -0.44 14.82
CA LYS A 630 39.14 0.33 13.97
C LYS A 630 39.81 1.48 13.24
N THR A 631 40.77 2.16 13.88
CA THR A 631 41.50 3.28 13.24
C THR A 631 42.47 2.79 12.17
N ARG A 632 43.14 1.65 12.36
CA ARG A 632 43.97 1.02 11.31
C ARG A 632 43.12 0.58 10.11
N ILE A 633 41.95 -0.01 10.36
CA ILE A 633 41.00 -0.36 9.28
C ILE A 633 40.61 0.91 8.52
N LEU A 634 40.26 1.98 9.23
CA LEU A 634 39.88 3.28 8.67
C LEU A 634 40.97 3.93 7.79
N LEU A 635 42.25 3.74 8.11
CA LEU A 635 43.37 4.15 7.25
C LEU A 635 43.56 3.22 6.04
N SER A 636 43.31 1.92 6.18
CA SER A 636 43.43 0.93 5.10
C SER A 636 42.26 0.92 4.09
N LEU A 637 41.20 1.67 4.36
CA LEU A 637 40.04 1.81 3.45
C LEU A 637 40.30 2.72 2.24
N TRP A 638 41.45 3.40 2.21
CA TRP A 638 41.74 4.43 1.22
C TRP A 638 42.90 4.07 0.30
N ASP A 639 42.81 4.51 -0.96
CA ASP A 639 43.86 4.41 -1.98
C ASP A 639 44.56 5.78 -2.11
N PRO A 640 45.84 5.93 -1.70
CA PRO A 640 46.57 7.19 -1.81
C PRO A 640 46.62 7.73 -3.25
N GLY A 641 46.71 6.87 -4.27
CA GLY A 641 46.73 7.29 -5.67
C GLY A 641 45.44 8.01 -6.10
N LEU A 642 44.30 7.64 -5.51
CA LEU A 642 43.03 8.35 -5.72
C LEU A 642 42.94 9.68 -4.93
N VAL A 643 43.75 9.87 -3.88
CA VAL A 643 43.92 11.20 -3.27
C VAL A 643 44.76 12.07 -4.20
N GLU A 644 45.95 11.62 -4.57
CA GLU A 644 46.92 12.37 -5.36
C GLU A 644 46.33 12.82 -6.70
N GLU A 645 45.65 11.93 -7.44
CA GLU A 645 44.95 12.28 -8.67
C GLU A 645 43.88 13.38 -8.48
N ALA A 646 43.17 13.35 -7.36
CA ALA A 646 42.13 14.34 -7.05
C ALA A 646 42.69 15.67 -6.52
N LEU A 647 43.79 15.65 -5.78
CA LEU A 647 44.47 16.86 -5.30
C LEU A 647 45.17 17.58 -6.46
N ASN A 648 45.92 16.87 -7.29
CA ASN A 648 46.55 17.42 -8.50
C ASN A 648 45.51 18.09 -9.42
N PHE A 649 44.34 17.47 -9.61
CA PHE A 649 43.23 18.05 -10.36
C PHE A 649 42.68 19.35 -9.73
N ILE A 650 42.61 19.42 -8.40
CA ILE A 650 42.16 20.63 -7.70
C ILE A 650 43.22 21.75 -7.81
N GLU A 651 44.51 21.44 -7.67
CA GLU A 651 45.60 22.42 -7.85
C GLU A 651 45.64 22.98 -9.29
N GLU A 652 45.43 22.13 -10.31
CA GLU A 652 45.40 22.54 -11.72
C GLU A 652 44.17 23.40 -12.06
N TYR A 653 42.98 23.03 -11.56
CA TYR A 653 41.69 23.58 -12.04
C TYR A 653 40.90 24.45 -11.06
N LYS A 654 41.29 24.61 -9.78
CA LYS A 654 40.60 25.54 -8.85
C LYS A 654 40.86 27.00 -9.25
N LEU A 655 39.83 27.85 -9.15
CA LEU A 655 40.01 29.30 -9.26
C LEU A 655 40.60 29.84 -7.96
N VAL A 656 41.87 30.26 -8.03
CA VAL A 656 42.48 31.12 -7.02
C VAL A 656 41.77 32.48 -7.07
N THR A 657 41.22 32.90 -5.93
CA THR A 657 40.68 34.25 -5.76
C THR A 657 41.80 35.14 -5.23
N ASN A 658 42.48 35.83 -6.14
CA ASN A 658 43.44 36.86 -5.73
C ASN A 658 42.69 38.01 -5.05
N GLU A 659 42.86 38.19 -3.74
CA GLU A 659 42.51 39.45 -3.08
C GLU A 659 43.62 40.51 -3.26
N ASP A 660 44.84 40.08 -3.59
CA ASP A 660 45.99 40.95 -3.87
C ASP A 660 46.04 41.46 -5.32
N THR A 661 45.33 42.55 -5.59
CA THR A 661 45.76 43.59 -6.56
C THR A 661 45.45 44.98 -6.04
N GLY A 662 46.12 45.37 -4.94
CA GLY A 662 46.06 46.74 -4.39
C GLY A 662 46.84 47.75 -5.24
N VAL A 663 46.36 48.08 -6.43
CA VAL A 663 46.93 49.13 -7.31
C VAL A 663 45.82 49.97 -7.96
N SER A 664 45.87 51.28 -7.72
CA SER A 664 45.18 52.36 -8.44
C SER A 664 43.66 52.28 -8.63
N ASP A 665 42.94 52.92 -7.71
CA ASP A 665 41.57 53.39 -7.92
C ASP A 665 41.57 54.66 -8.79
N GLU A 666 41.44 54.52 -10.13
CA GLU A 666 41.07 55.64 -11.01
C GLU A 666 40.40 55.19 -12.34
N LEU A 667 39.22 55.76 -12.62
CA LEU A 667 38.66 56.03 -13.95
C LEU A 667 38.51 54.90 -15.01
N ILE A 668 37.58 53.95 -14.79
CA ILE A 668 36.65 53.53 -15.87
C ILE A 668 35.23 53.41 -15.32
N LEU A 669 34.34 54.33 -15.75
CA LEU A 669 32.93 54.35 -15.39
C LEU A 669 32.07 53.65 -16.47
N ASP A 670 32.10 52.32 -16.52
CA ASP A 670 30.96 51.53 -17.05
C ASP A 670 31.07 50.04 -16.74
N LYS A 671 30.14 49.50 -15.93
CA LYS A 671 29.88 48.05 -15.81
C LYS A 671 28.50 47.84 -15.18
N PRO A 672 27.62 46.99 -15.76
CA PRO A 672 26.37 46.61 -15.11
C PRO A 672 26.64 45.80 -13.84
N SER A 673 25.68 45.81 -12.91
CA SER A 673 25.71 45.15 -11.60
C SER A 673 26.38 43.77 -11.62
N LEU A 674 27.30 43.53 -10.67
CA LEU A 674 28.04 42.27 -10.48
C LEU A 674 27.10 41.07 -10.28
N ALA A 675 26.68 40.47 -11.38
CA ALA A 675 25.86 39.27 -11.39
C ALA A 675 26.70 38.07 -10.89
N LEU A 676 26.50 37.71 -9.62
CA LEU A 676 27.07 36.51 -8.98
C LEU A 676 27.08 35.31 -9.95
N SER A 677 28.19 34.58 -10.02
CA SER A 677 28.31 33.42 -10.91
C SER A 677 27.21 32.38 -10.62
N PRO A 678 26.85 31.51 -11.58
CA PRO A 678 25.86 30.45 -11.35
C PRO A 678 26.23 29.58 -10.14
N PHE A 679 27.52 29.26 -9.98
CA PHE A 679 28.06 28.56 -8.82
C PHE A 679 27.85 29.34 -7.51
N LYS A 680 28.16 30.64 -7.46
CA LYS A 680 27.97 31.49 -6.26
C LYS A 680 26.48 31.66 -5.91
N ARG A 681 25.59 31.81 -6.90
CA ARG A 681 24.13 31.82 -6.68
C ARG A 681 23.62 30.50 -6.11
N ILE A 682 24.03 29.36 -6.68
CA ILE A 682 23.65 28.03 -6.20
C ILE A 682 24.14 27.78 -4.76
N THR A 683 25.40 28.11 -4.47
CA THR A 683 26.00 27.86 -3.15
C THR A 683 25.44 28.80 -2.06
N GLN A 684 25.05 30.02 -2.40
CA GLN A 684 24.25 30.90 -1.52
C GLN A 684 22.82 30.37 -1.29
N GLN A 685 22.17 29.81 -2.31
CA GLN A 685 20.87 29.14 -2.13
C GLN A 685 21.00 27.91 -1.20
N LEU A 686 22.08 27.14 -1.31
CA LEU A 686 22.37 26.01 -0.42
C LEU A 686 22.68 26.40 1.04
N THR A 687 23.04 27.66 1.31
CA THR A 687 23.26 28.18 2.67
C THR A 687 22.05 28.94 3.24
N SER A 688 21.16 29.46 2.39
CA SER A 688 19.88 30.08 2.80
C SER A 688 18.75 29.07 3.01
N LEU A 689 18.82 27.91 2.35
CA LEU A 689 18.04 26.74 2.76
C LEU A 689 18.52 26.28 4.14
N ASP A 690 17.67 26.41 5.17
CA ASP A 690 18.02 26.07 6.55
C ASP A 690 18.21 24.55 6.71
N LEU A 691 19.46 24.08 6.54
CA LEU A 691 19.84 22.66 6.49
C LEU A 691 19.87 21.98 7.87
N LYS A 692 18.80 22.15 8.65
CA LYS A 692 18.56 21.37 9.86
C LYS A 692 18.38 19.90 9.49
N SER A 693 19.18 19.04 10.12
CA SER A 693 19.09 17.58 10.01
C SER A 693 17.81 17.10 10.70
N PRO A 694 16.96 16.28 10.06
CA PRO A 694 15.70 15.80 10.64
C PRO A 694 15.94 14.63 11.60
N ASP A 695 16.68 14.88 12.68
CA ASP A 695 16.77 14.00 13.84
C ASP A 695 16.69 14.88 15.11
N LEU A 696 15.56 14.76 15.81
CA LEU A 696 15.25 15.07 17.23
C LEU A 696 14.18 16.12 17.51
N ASP A 697 13.24 15.69 18.36
CA ASP A 697 12.29 16.52 19.10
C ASP A 697 12.99 17.32 20.22
N ASP A 698 12.23 18.25 20.81
CA ASP A 698 12.58 19.18 21.89
C ASP A 698 13.81 18.85 22.77
N PHE A 699 14.77 19.78 22.81
CA PHE A 699 15.11 20.52 24.04
C PHE A 699 16.08 21.69 23.73
N ALA A 700 15.60 22.92 23.83
CA ALA A 700 16.47 24.10 23.80
C ALA A 700 17.22 24.30 25.14
N THR A 701 18.43 24.85 25.11
CA THR A 701 18.96 25.79 26.12
C THR A 701 20.31 26.40 25.68
N PRO A 702 20.72 27.58 26.19
CA PRO A 702 21.77 28.39 25.59
C PRO A 702 23.18 28.04 26.07
N CYS A 703 24.20 28.33 25.23
CA CYS A 703 25.56 28.68 25.65
C CYS A 703 26.42 29.21 24.47
N THR A 704 26.03 30.33 23.86
CA THR A 704 26.98 31.18 23.11
C THR A 704 27.38 32.33 24.04
N PRO A 705 28.67 32.64 24.25
CA PRO A 705 29.03 33.89 24.90
C PRO A 705 28.61 35.04 23.98
N MET A 706 27.70 35.90 24.43
CA MET A 706 27.44 37.15 23.73
C MET A 706 28.70 38.01 23.82
N ASN A 707 29.16 38.49 22.67
CA ASN A 707 30.24 39.47 22.64
C ASN A 707 29.67 40.79 23.16
N VAL A 708 30.23 41.32 24.24
CA VAL A 708 29.71 42.52 24.91
C VAL A 708 30.16 43.80 24.18
N ASN A 709 29.55 44.03 23.02
CA ASN A 709 29.51 45.32 22.31
C ASN A 709 28.35 45.28 21.30
N ASP A 710 27.16 45.62 21.79
CA ASP A 710 26.08 46.34 21.07
C ASP A 710 24.93 46.59 22.06
N ILE A 711 25.23 47.41 23.07
CA ILE A 711 24.23 47.93 24.02
C ILE A 711 24.03 49.42 23.70
N TRP A 712 23.27 49.71 22.64
CA TRP A 712 22.37 50.87 22.53
C TRP A 712 21.48 50.71 21.27
N ASN A 713 20.23 51.16 21.38
CA ASN A 713 19.15 51.11 20.37
C ASN A 713 18.66 49.68 19.99
N GLY A 714 17.39 49.30 20.14
CA GLY A 714 16.28 49.96 20.85
C GLY A 714 14.88 49.38 20.55
N LYS A 715 14.29 48.64 21.50
CA LYS A 715 12.86 48.23 21.65
C LYS A 715 12.11 47.57 20.47
N GLU A 716 11.54 46.39 20.73
CA GLU A 716 10.29 45.89 20.10
C GLU A 716 9.23 45.62 21.19
N THR A 717 7.92 45.85 20.91
CA THR A 717 6.81 45.39 21.78
C THR A 717 5.46 45.16 21.04
N SER A 718 5.06 43.90 20.93
CA SER A 718 3.68 43.34 21.09
C SER A 718 2.40 44.09 20.62
N SER A 719 1.83 43.61 19.51
CA SER A 719 0.40 43.28 19.23
C SER A 719 -0.78 43.74 20.14
N ALA A 720 -1.87 44.24 19.51
CA ALA A 720 -3.27 43.75 19.74
C ALA A 720 -4.34 44.29 18.72
N ASP A 721 -4.98 43.35 18.01
CA ASP A 721 -6.40 43.26 17.57
C ASP A 721 -7.25 44.43 16.98
N ARG A 722 -7.89 44.08 15.83
CA ARG A 722 -9.21 44.51 15.27
C ARG A 722 -9.32 45.88 14.55
N GLU A 723 -10.10 45.99 13.45
CA GLU A 723 -10.90 45.00 12.71
C GLU A 723 -10.98 45.30 11.19
N ASN A 724 -11.26 44.28 10.38
CA ASN A 724 -11.66 44.34 8.96
C ASN A 724 -10.69 44.96 7.93
N ASN A 725 -9.82 44.11 7.34
CA ASN A 725 -9.99 43.80 5.92
C ASN A 725 -9.26 42.52 5.46
N LEU A 726 -9.63 42.02 4.27
CA LEU A 726 -9.13 40.76 3.72
C LEU A 726 -7.81 40.92 2.97
N LEU A 727 -6.84 40.03 3.22
CA LEU A 727 -6.27 39.11 2.21
C LEU A 727 -5.18 38.23 2.83
N ASN A 728 -5.31 36.90 2.68
CA ASN A 728 -4.40 35.93 3.28
C ASN A 728 -4.00 34.88 2.23
N THR A 729 -2.94 35.15 1.45
CA THR A 729 -2.31 34.17 0.55
C THR A 729 -0.80 34.31 0.48
N SER A 730 -0.12 33.18 0.62
CA SER A 730 1.33 33.01 0.58
C SER A 730 1.97 33.38 -0.78
N GLU A 731 2.77 34.45 -0.81
CA GLU A 731 3.59 34.86 -1.97
C GLU A 731 5.10 34.60 -1.77
N GLY A 732 5.53 33.97 -0.66
CA GLY A 732 6.94 33.62 -0.42
C GLY A 732 7.47 32.41 -1.22
N VAL A 733 6.59 31.63 -1.88
CA VAL A 733 6.93 30.34 -2.51
C VAL A 733 6.81 30.39 -4.05
N LYS A 734 6.23 31.46 -4.62
CA LYS A 734 6.04 31.58 -6.09
C LYS A 734 7.30 32.03 -6.84
N SER A 735 8.22 32.74 -6.19
CA SER A 735 9.38 33.41 -6.81
C SER A 735 10.49 32.49 -7.38
N LEU A 736 10.25 31.18 -7.48
CA LEU A 736 11.14 30.21 -8.14
C LEU A 736 10.46 29.44 -9.28
N CYS A 737 9.21 29.76 -9.63
CA CYS A 737 8.45 29.06 -10.66
C CYS A 737 8.50 29.72 -12.06
N SER A 738 9.37 30.70 -12.27
CA SER A 738 9.48 31.44 -13.54
C SER A 738 10.93 31.59 -14.01
N ASN A 739 11.59 30.48 -14.35
CA ASN A 739 12.74 30.45 -15.29
C ASN A 739 13.12 29.03 -15.73
N MET A 740 12.28 28.41 -16.57
CA MET A 740 12.67 27.69 -17.80
C MET A 740 11.45 27.02 -18.43
N ALA A 741 11.09 27.46 -19.64
CA ALA A 741 10.17 26.75 -20.53
C ALA A 741 10.95 25.87 -21.52
N SER A 742 10.24 24.96 -22.19
CA SER A 742 10.77 24.13 -23.27
C SER A 742 11.18 24.97 -24.51
N PRO A 743 12.04 24.44 -25.39
CA PRO A 743 12.22 25.02 -26.72
C PRO A 743 10.90 24.95 -27.52
N ASP A 744 10.67 26.02 -28.29
CA ASP A 744 9.70 26.19 -29.39
C ASP A 744 8.18 26.09 -29.04
N GLU A 745 7.26 26.90 -29.58
CA GLU A 745 7.31 27.89 -30.68
C GLU A 745 6.65 29.26 -30.32
N THR A 746 7.39 30.36 -30.51
CA THR A 746 6.99 31.75 -30.91
C THR A 746 5.81 32.57 -30.30
N ASN A 747 6.14 33.85 -29.99
CA ASN A 747 5.33 35.11 -29.97
C ASN A 747 4.47 35.54 -28.74
N PHE A 748 4.12 36.85 -28.70
CA PHE A 748 4.08 37.74 -27.50
C PHE A 748 2.89 38.77 -27.49
N VAL A 749 2.89 39.75 -26.55
CA VAL A 749 2.11 41.04 -26.44
C VAL A 749 0.83 40.99 -25.54
N LEU A 750 0.50 41.93 -24.59
CA LEU A 750 1.20 42.98 -23.81
C LEU A 750 0.32 43.52 -22.60
N PHE A 751 0.80 44.55 -21.87
CA PHE A 751 0.36 45.26 -20.61
C PHE A 751 -0.80 46.32 -20.77
N PRO A 752 -1.32 47.14 -19.79
CA PRO A 752 -0.80 47.70 -18.46
C PRO A 752 -1.75 47.60 -17.20
N ASP A 753 -1.42 47.84 -15.89
CA ASP A 753 -0.61 48.79 -15.02
C ASP A 753 -1.44 50.03 -14.48
N CYS A 754 -1.22 50.75 -13.34
CA CYS A 754 -0.14 50.93 -12.33
C CYS A 754 -0.64 51.56 -10.94
N GLU A 755 0.24 52.19 -10.11
CA GLU A 755 0.04 53.26 -9.04
C GLU A 755 -0.55 52.93 -7.59
N ASP A 756 -0.37 53.67 -6.45
CA ASP A 756 0.67 54.63 -5.91
C ASP A 756 0.50 55.09 -4.37
N ASN A 757 1.59 55.60 -3.72
CA ASN A 757 1.87 56.58 -2.59
C ASN A 757 1.38 56.64 -1.06
N GLN A 758 2.36 56.86 -0.14
CA GLN A 758 2.54 57.82 1.03
C GLN A 758 2.05 57.72 2.55
N ASN A 759 3.04 57.85 3.48
CA ASN A 759 3.27 58.65 4.76
C ASN A 759 2.56 58.55 6.17
N GLU A 760 3.41 58.30 7.22
CA GLU A 760 3.71 59.08 8.50
C GLU A 760 3.00 59.02 9.91
N GLN A 761 3.87 58.95 10.97
CA GLN A 761 3.91 59.57 12.36
C GLN A 761 3.22 59.05 13.69
N GLN A 762 4.08 58.75 14.70
CA GLN A 762 4.12 59.11 16.17
C GLN A 762 3.31 58.47 17.38
N ASN A 763 4.09 58.17 18.46
CA ASN A 763 3.93 58.34 19.95
C ASN A 763 3.17 57.39 20.95
N ASP A 764 3.95 56.53 21.64
CA ASP A 764 4.34 56.53 23.11
C ASP A 764 3.47 56.03 24.32
N SER A 765 4.18 55.52 25.37
CA SER A 765 3.79 55.21 26.79
C SER A 765 2.81 54.03 27.09
N GLU A 766 2.76 53.32 28.26
CA GLU A 766 3.65 53.13 29.44
C GLU A 766 3.37 51.78 30.19
N LYS A 767 3.94 51.49 31.39
CA LYS A 767 3.98 50.12 32.00
C LYS A 767 3.95 50.04 33.55
N PRO A 768 3.40 48.95 34.14
CA PRO A 768 3.80 48.46 35.48
C PRO A 768 4.16 46.93 35.57
N ASN A 769 4.06 46.34 36.78
CA ASN A 769 5.16 45.53 37.38
C ASN A 769 4.76 44.44 38.44
N ASN A 770 5.77 43.70 38.95
CA ASN A 770 5.86 42.87 40.19
C ASN A 770 5.19 41.46 40.22
N ALA A 771 5.87 40.29 40.16
CA ALA A 771 6.98 39.69 40.97
C ALA A 771 6.55 39.11 42.35
N PRO A 772 7.25 38.13 43.00
CA PRO A 772 8.31 37.18 42.55
C PRO A 772 8.15 35.70 43.07
N GLY A 773 9.06 34.76 42.71
CA GLY A 773 9.21 33.48 43.44
C GLY A 773 10.21 32.42 42.91
N SER A 774 11.31 32.20 43.66
CA SER A 774 12.24 31.03 43.74
C SER A 774 12.83 30.36 42.47
N MET A 775 14.12 30.00 42.51
CA MET A 775 14.82 29.22 41.47
C MET A 775 15.87 28.24 42.06
N ILE A 776 16.09 27.10 41.40
CA ILE A 776 17.17 26.13 41.67
C ILE A 776 17.92 25.85 40.36
N SER A 777 19.26 25.86 40.38
CA SER A 777 20.13 25.80 39.19
C SER A 777 20.75 24.41 38.92
N PRO A 778 20.70 23.86 37.69
CA PRO A 778 21.43 22.64 37.30
C PRO A 778 22.87 22.91 36.80
N GLU A 779 23.75 21.90 36.90
CA GLU A 779 25.18 21.99 36.53
C GLU A 779 25.49 22.05 35.01
N PRO A 780 26.66 22.60 34.61
CA PRO A 780 27.13 22.61 33.21
C PRO A 780 27.48 21.23 32.61
N ALA A 781 27.63 20.18 33.42
CA ALA A 781 28.33 18.95 33.09
C ALA A 781 27.72 18.08 31.96
N ARG A 782 26.51 18.40 31.48
CA ARG A 782 25.81 17.66 30.41
C ARG A 782 26.21 18.09 28.98
N ARG A 783 26.62 19.35 28.74
CA ARG A 783 26.70 19.91 27.38
C ARG A 783 27.89 19.48 26.51
N PHE A 784 29.00 19.04 27.10
CA PHE A 784 30.24 18.77 26.34
C PHE A 784 30.21 17.51 25.45
N LEU A 785 29.33 16.55 25.74
CA LEU A 785 29.22 15.29 25.00
C LEU A 785 27.81 15.07 24.44
N ASP A 786 27.08 16.16 24.19
CA ASP A 786 25.80 16.08 23.51
C ASP A 786 26.03 15.60 22.06
N THR A 787 25.63 14.35 21.82
CA THR A 787 25.93 13.62 20.58
C THR A 787 25.19 14.16 19.38
N ASN A 788 24.19 15.00 19.61
CA ASN A 788 23.18 15.33 18.63
C ASN A 788 23.46 16.69 18.00
N VAL A 789 23.86 17.66 18.83
CA VAL A 789 24.27 18.99 18.37
C VAL A 789 25.71 18.98 17.84
N MET A 790 26.64 18.23 18.48
CA MET A 790 28.08 18.29 18.15
C MET A 790 28.59 17.27 17.13
N CYS A 791 27.76 16.35 16.63
CA CYS A 791 28.14 15.51 15.46
C CYS A 791 27.70 16.14 14.13
N ASN A 792 26.69 17.02 14.15
CA ASN A 792 25.92 17.41 12.97
C ASN A 792 26.17 18.86 12.51
N SER A 793 27.19 19.55 13.04
CA SER A 793 27.59 20.87 12.52
C SER A 793 28.06 20.73 11.07
N PRO A 794 27.33 21.28 10.06
CA PRO A 794 27.60 20.94 8.67
C PRO A 794 28.98 21.42 8.24
N SER A 795 29.33 22.66 8.59
CA SER A 795 30.60 23.33 8.23
C SER A 795 31.88 22.65 8.75
N ALA A 796 31.79 21.68 9.66
CA ALA A 796 32.95 20.93 10.14
C ALA A 796 33.33 19.73 9.25
N ASN A 797 32.38 19.18 8.47
CA ASN A 797 32.53 17.91 7.75
C ASN A 797 32.84 18.07 6.25
N TYR A 798 33.21 19.28 5.82
CA TYR A 798 33.48 19.67 4.43
C TYR A 798 34.62 20.70 4.39
N TYR A 799 35.28 20.84 3.24
CA TYR A 799 36.08 22.02 2.94
C TYR A 799 35.17 23.23 2.67
N LYS A 800 35.55 24.42 3.12
CA LYS A 800 35.02 25.68 2.57
C LYS A 800 35.63 25.91 1.18
N PRO A 801 35.01 26.70 0.29
CA PRO A 801 35.61 27.09 -0.99
C PRO A 801 37.04 27.67 -0.87
N THR A 802 37.30 28.37 0.22
CA THR A 802 38.59 29.01 0.56
C THR A 802 39.60 28.09 1.23
N ASP A 803 39.20 26.91 1.73
CA ASP A 803 40.13 26.00 2.42
C ASP A 803 41.06 25.33 1.38
N GLU A 804 42.32 25.12 1.74
CA GLU A 804 43.23 24.24 1.00
C GLU A 804 43.16 22.80 1.56
N PRO A 805 43.36 21.76 0.73
CA PRO A 805 43.35 20.37 1.21
C PRO A 805 44.58 20.02 2.04
N GLU A 806 44.43 19.29 3.15
CA GLU A 806 45.58 18.71 3.85
C GLU A 806 46.14 17.49 3.06
N PRO A 807 47.46 17.41 2.82
CA PRO A 807 48.11 16.23 2.27
C PRO A 807 47.81 14.94 3.05
N TRP A 808 47.75 13.82 2.34
CA TRP A 808 47.36 12.53 2.91
C TRP A 808 48.23 12.12 4.11
N ASP A 809 49.55 12.19 3.97
CA ASP A 809 50.51 11.75 5.00
C ASP A 809 50.32 12.51 6.33
N ILE A 810 49.95 13.79 6.25
CA ILE A 810 49.68 14.64 7.41
C ILE A 810 48.37 14.21 8.08
N THR A 811 47.34 13.90 7.30
CA THR A 811 46.07 13.34 7.81
C THR A 811 46.30 12.00 8.51
N GLN A 812 47.04 11.08 7.89
CA GLN A 812 47.37 9.78 8.47
C GLN A 812 48.17 9.94 9.78
N LEU A 813 49.24 10.74 9.77
CA LEU A 813 50.07 11.00 10.95
C LEU A 813 49.26 11.61 12.11
N ASN A 814 48.35 12.55 11.80
CA ASN A 814 47.45 13.16 12.78
C ASN A 814 46.50 12.14 13.42
N ILE A 815 45.97 11.19 12.64
CA ILE A 815 45.12 10.10 13.12
C ILE A 815 45.90 9.16 14.04
N GLU A 816 47.06 8.64 13.58
CA GLU A 816 47.88 7.70 14.34
C GLU A 816 48.41 8.28 15.65
N ALA A 817 48.97 9.50 15.60
CA ALA A 817 49.49 10.19 16.78
C ALA A 817 48.38 10.47 17.81
N SER A 818 47.16 10.78 17.36
CA SER A 818 46.02 11.05 18.24
C SER A 818 45.51 9.79 18.96
N VAL A 819 45.43 8.64 18.27
CA VAL A 819 45.15 7.34 18.90
C VAL A 819 46.24 7.02 19.92
N MET A 820 47.52 7.04 19.52
CA MET A 820 48.62 6.64 20.39
C MET A 820 48.74 7.55 21.63
N CYS A 821 48.46 8.85 21.49
CA CYS A 821 48.34 9.77 22.62
C CYS A 821 47.20 9.39 23.58
N LEU A 822 46.00 9.09 23.07
CA LEU A 822 44.86 8.67 23.89
C LEU A 822 45.14 7.36 24.63
N VAL A 823 45.68 6.36 23.93
CA VAL A 823 46.05 5.04 24.46
C VAL A 823 47.12 5.17 25.55
N SER A 824 48.12 6.05 25.36
CA SER A 824 49.15 6.32 26.36
C SER A 824 48.55 6.89 27.65
N LYS A 825 47.66 7.89 27.55
CA LYS A 825 46.95 8.43 28.72
C LYS A 825 46.10 7.38 29.44
N VAL A 826 45.42 6.49 28.72
CA VAL A 826 44.64 5.41 29.36
C VAL A 826 45.56 4.37 30.03
N LYS A 827 46.70 4.02 29.43
CA LYS A 827 47.69 3.11 30.04
C LYS A 827 48.29 3.70 31.32
N PHE A 828 48.49 5.03 31.36
CA PHE A 828 48.87 5.78 32.56
C PHE A 828 47.77 5.74 33.65
N LEU A 829 46.53 6.11 33.32
CA LEU A 829 45.40 6.10 34.26
C LEU A 829 45.08 4.69 34.81
N CYS A 830 45.31 3.65 34.01
CA CYS A 830 45.15 2.25 34.42
C CYS A 830 46.35 1.68 35.21
N GLY A 831 47.37 2.49 35.52
CA GLY A 831 48.56 2.07 36.28
C GLY A 831 49.45 1.03 35.59
N ARG A 832 49.28 0.78 34.28
CA ARG A 832 50.01 -0.26 33.53
C ARG A 832 51.09 0.35 32.64
N CYS A 833 52.08 0.99 33.27
CA CYS A 833 53.25 1.56 32.60
C CYS A 833 54.28 0.50 32.17
N GLY A 834 53.92 -0.33 31.19
CA GLY A 834 54.84 -1.26 30.53
C GLY A 834 55.75 -0.58 29.51
N SER A 835 56.67 0.29 29.95
CA SER A 835 57.68 0.91 29.08
C SER A 835 58.94 1.33 29.89
N PRO A 836 60.18 1.28 29.35
CA PRO A 836 61.40 1.31 30.17
C PRO A 836 61.75 2.64 30.85
N ALA A 837 61.02 3.72 30.58
CA ALA A 837 61.46 5.09 30.87
C ALA A 837 61.36 5.55 32.34
N VAL A 838 60.79 4.76 33.26
CA VAL A 838 60.54 5.19 34.66
C VAL A 838 61.20 4.24 35.67
N ARG A 839 62.50 4.46 35.91
CA ARG A 839 63.20 4.04 37.14
C ARG A 839 63.66 5.26 37.91
N LEU A 840 62.86 5.75 38.86
CA LEU A 840 63.29 6.80 39.80
C LEU A 840 62.75 6.56 41.22
N LYS A 841 63.63 5.97 42.05
CA LYS A 841 63.76 6.13 43.50
C LYS A 841 62.48 6.25 44.35
N GLN A 842 62.13 5.17 45.05
CA GLN A 842 61.86 5.29 46.49
C GLN A 842 63.08 4.78 47.26
N GLY A 843 63.55 5.56 48.22
CA GLY A 843 64.71 5.25 49.07
C GLY A 843 64.29 4.76 50.45
N SER A 844 64.81 3.60 50.85
CA SER A 844 64.56 2.89 52.10
C SER A 844 64.52 3.74 53.39
N ARG A 845 63.51 3.46 54.24
CA ARG A 845 63.61 3.24 55.71
C ARG A 845 62.23 2.83 56.26
N GLY A 846 62.03 1.71 56.97
CA GLY A 846 62.92 0.57 57.25
C GLY A 846 62.33 -0.38 58.32
N SER A 847 62.92 -1.59 58.47
CA SER A 847 62.68 -2.58 59.57
C SER A 847 61.29 -3.27 59.64
N ILE A 848 61.15 -4.54 60.10
CA ILE A 848 62.08 -5.62 60.47
C ILE A 848 61.41 -7.00 60.22
N GLY A 849 62.16 -7.99 59.71
CA GLY A 849 61.94 -9.45 59.90
C GLY A 849 60.77 -10.15 59.16
N ALA A 850 60.80 -11.48 58.93
CA ALA A 850 61.93 -12.43 59.02
C ALA A 850 61.65 -13.81 58.34
N ARG A 851 62.58 -14.27 57.47
CA ARG A 851 62.80 -15.69 57.04
C ARG A 851 61.64 -16.33 56.21
N ARG A 852 61.81 -17.42 55.43
CA ARG A 852 62.93 -18.39 55.26
C ARG A 852 62.96 -19.02 53.84
N ALA A 853 64.17 -19.25 53.32
CA ALA A 853 64.63 -20.26 52.33
C ALA A 853 63.91 -20.53 50.99
N VAL A 854 64.73 -20.78 49.95
CA VAL A 854 64.40 -21.37 48.63
C VAL A 854 65.36 -22.53 48.37
N VAL A 855 64.85 -23.64 47.80
CA VAL A 855 65.56 -24.78 47.18
C VAL A 855 64.61 -25.26 46.07
N THR A 856 64.90 -25.00 44.78
CA THR A 856 65.35 -25.96 43.72
C THR A 856 64.45 -27.21 43.54
N ASP A 857 64.24 -27.80 42.35
CA ASP A 857 65.25 -28.04 41.29
C ASP A 857 64.74 -28.15 39.84
N GLN A 858 65.70 -28.38 38.92
CA GLN A 858 65.58 -28.56 37.46
C GLN A 858 65.46 -30.08 37.09
N PRO A 859 65.87 -30.67 35.92
CA PRO A 859 66.52 -30.21 34.66
C PRO A 859 65.49 -30.14 33.49
N THR A 860 65.70 -30.34 32.17
CA THR A 860 66.76 -30.70 31.17
C THR A 860 66.24 -30.17 29.79
N ALA A 861 66.88 -30.15 28.61
CA ALA A 861 68.25 -30.14 28.03
C ALA A 861 68.07 -29.84 26.49
N GLN A 862 68.99 -29.85 25.51
CA GLN A 862 70.40 -30.26 25.34
C GLN A 862 71.15 -29.31 24.36
N ASN A 863 72.48 -29.48 24.29
CA ASN A 863 73.43 -29.38 23.14
C ASN A 863 73.11 -28.51 21.88
N GLY A 864 74.03 -27.67 21.34
CA GLY A 864 75.37 -27.26 21.80
C GLY A 864 76.31 -26.71 20.68
N VAL A 865 77.49 -26.17 21.09
CA VAL A 865 78.73 -25.89 20.29
C VAL A 865 78.89 -24.53 19.52
N ALA A 866 80.13 -24.00 19.52
CA ALA A 866 80.79 -23.00 18.63
C ALA A 866 80.76 -21.45 18.89
N ALA A 867 81.75 -20.98 19.67
CA ALA A 867 82.90 -20.14 19.25
C ALA A 867 82.86 -18.61 18.93
N THR A 868 83.88 -17.92 19.49
CA THR A 868 84.60 -16.68 19.06
C THR A 868 84.07 -15.28 19.47
N GLU A 869 85.00 -14.43 19.95
CA GLU A 869 84.78 -13.01 20.27
C GLU A 869 85.63 -12.06 19.40
N ILE A 870 85.11 -10.86 19.12
CA ILE A 870 85.86 -9.66 18.72
C ILE A 870 85.26 -8.48 19.47
N GLY A 871 86.06 -7.61 20.09
CA GLY A 871 85.51 -6.47 20.83
C GLY A 871 86.50 -5.37 21.22
N LYS A 872 86.48 -4.24 20.50
CA LYS A 872 86.93 -2.93 20.99
C LYS A 872 86.06 -1.73 20.61
N ASP A 873 85.25 -1.80 19.55
CA ASP A 873 84.47 -0.63 19.07
C ASP A 873 83.15 -0.36 19.82
N ALA A 874 82.73 -1.24 20.72
CA ALA A 874 81.43 -1.16 21.40
C ALA A 874 81.29 0.05 22.36
N GLU A 875 82.39 0.59 22.91
CA GLU A 875 82.31 1.58 23.99
C GLU A 875 81.94 3.00 23.49
N ALA A 876 82.31 3.34 22.25
CA ALA A 876 82.00 4.64 21.65
C ALA A 876 80.49 4.82 21.41
N VAL A 877 79.84 3.78 20.88
CA VAL A 877 78.39 3.79 20.58
C VAL A 877 77.57 3.96 21.86
N SER A 878 77.96 3.30 22.94
CA SER A 878 77.28 3.38 24.25
C SER A 878 77.23 4.82 24.80
N LYS A 879 78.31 5.61 24.63
CA LYS A 879 78.35 7.02 25.05
C LYS A 879 77.47 7.94 24.18
N ALA A 880 77.28 7.63 22.90
CA ALA A 880 76.36 8.38 22.04
C ALA A 880 74.88 8.12 22.43
N VAL A 881 74.49 6.86 22.58
CA VAL A 881 73.11 6.46 22.94
C VAL A 881 72.69 7.07 24.29
N ASN A 882 73.56 7.02 25.30
CA ASN A 882 73.28 7.59 26.62
C ASN A 882 73.09 9.13 26.64
N LYS A 883 73.50 9.85 25.58
CA LYS A 883 73.26 11.31 25.48
C LYS A 883 71.87 11.63 24.91
N VAL A 884 71.30 10.76 24.09
CA VAL A 884 69.95 10.93 23.48
C VAL A 884 68.83 10.61 24.49
N VAL A 885 69.04 9.60 25.35
CA VAL A 885 68.05 9.10 26.32
C VAL A 885 67.76 10.09 27.48
N ARG A 886 68.41 11.27 27.53
CA ARG A 886 68.12 12.32 28.53
C ARG A 886 66.96 13.25 28.20
N ASN A 887 66.40 13.22 26.99
CA ASN A 887 65.18 13.94 26.68
C ASN A 887 63.96 13.11 27.10
N GLY A 888 63.27 13.56 28.16
CA GLY A 888 62.02 12.97 28.63
C GLY A 888 60.90 13.05 27.58
N ASN A 889 59.92 12.16 27.72
CA ASN A 889 58.79 12.09 26.80
C ASN A 889 57.82 13.25 27.11
N LYS A 890 57.84 14.32 26.31
CA LYS A 890 57.01 15.54 26.49
C LYS A 890 55.49 15.30 26.59
N PHE A 891 55.03 14.09 26.28
CA PHE A 891 53.63 13.66 26.44
C PHE A 891 53.23 13.29 27.89
N THR A 892 54.19 13.12 28.81
CA THR A 892 53.95 12.70 30.20
C THR A 892 54.53 13.62 31.26
N ASP A 893 55.37 14.59 30.90
CA ASP A 893 55.85 15.63 31.83
C ASP A 893 54.66 16.43 32.38
N GLY A 894 54.51 16.44 33.72
CA GLY A 894 53.44 17.12 34.45
C GLY A 894 52.31 16.22 34.97
N LEU A 895 52.23 14.95 34.56
CA LEU A 895 51.20 14.01 35.06
C LEU A 895 51.55 13.47 36.47
N ASP A 896 51.21 14.24 37.51
CA ASP A 896 51.27 13.78 38.90
C ASP A 896 50.00 13.01 39.28
N LEU A 897 50.13 11.68 39.43
CA LEU A 897 49.03 10.77 39.77
C LEU A 897 48.25 11.18 41.03
N ASN A 898 48.88 11.89 41.97
CA ASN A 898 48.22 12.35 43.20
C ASN A 898 47.42 13.66 43.03
N LYS A 899 47.41 14.26 41.83
CA LYS A 899 46.69 15.51 41.53
C LYS A 899 45.57 15.36 40.49
N ILE A 900 45.51 14.25 39.75
CA ILE A 900 44.58 14.07 38.62
C ILE A 900 43.20 13.59 39.12
N ASN A 901 42.37 14.54 39.54
CA ASN A 901 41.04 14.26 40.07
C ASN A 901 39.96 13.99 39.00
N ASP A 902 40.02 14.65 37.83
CA ASP A 902 39.11 14.41 36.69
C ASP A 902 39.83 13.66 35.54
N TRP A 903 39.69 12.34 35.50
CA TRP A 903 40.19 11.50 34.40
C TRP A 903 39.53 11.82 33.05
N ALA A 904 38.27 12.26 33.09
CA ALA A 904 37.52 12.65 31.90
C ALA A 904 37.97 14.02 31.35
N ALA A 905 38.71 14.84 32.11
CA ALA A 905 39.40 16.02 31.60
C ALA A 905 40.66 15.63 30.83
N GLU A 906 41.45 14.70 31.34
CA GLU A 906 42.72 14.29 30.74
C GLU A 906 42.58 13.63 29.37
N LEU A 907 41.54 12.81 29.17
CA LEU A 907 41.26 12.17 27.87
C LEU A 907 40.64 13.14 26.84
N ARG A 908 40.07 14.26 27.31
CA ARG A 908 39.26 15.23 26.54
C ARG A 908 39.99 15.92 25.38
N PRO A 909 41.30 16.23 25.44
CA PRO A 909 42.05 16.79 24.31
C PRO A 909 42.40 15.72 23.27
N SER A 910 42.85 14.53 23.70
CA SER A 910 43.26 13.45 22.80
C SER A 910 42.08 12.90 22.00
N MET A 911 40.90 12.74 22.62
CA MET A 911 39.67 12.40 21.90
C MET A 911 39.23 13.48 20.90
N ARG A 912 39.44 14.77 21.22
CA ARG A 912 39.14 15.88 20.29
C ARG A 912 40.07 15.88 19.08
N LYS A 913 41.39 15.73 19.29
CA LYS A 913 42.35 15.62 18.18
C LYS A 913 42.06 14.42 17.27
N LEU A 914 41.76 13.26 17.86
CA LEU A 914 41.40 12.06 17.09
C LEU A 914 40.14 12.30 16.25
N ARG A 915 39.09 12.91 16.82
CA ARG A 915 37.91 13.30 16.04
C ARG A 915 38.29 14.26 14.91
N GLN A 916 39.00 15.34 15.19
CA GLN A 916 39.38 16.34 14.17
C GLN A 916 40.17 15.73 13.00
N ALA A 917 41.09 14.79 13.28
CA ALA A 917 41.86 14.10 12.24
C ALA A 917 40.98 13.15 11.38
N MET A 918 40.04 12.44 12.00
CA MET A 918 39.06 11.61 11.29
C MET A 918 38.03 12.44 10.50
N ASP A 919 37.73 13.64 10.98
CA ASP A 919 36.88 14.61 10.28
C ASP A 919 37.61 15.16 9.04
N GLY A 920 38.91 15.42 9.13
CA GLY A 920 39.79 15.78 8.01
C GLY A 920 39.85 14.69 6.92
N LEU A 921 40.07 13.42 7.30
CA LEU A 921 39.95 12.28 6.38
C LEU A 921 38.60 12.28 5.64
N LEU A 922 37.49 12.52 6.36
CA LEU A 922 36.16 12.55 5.73
C LEU A 922 36.00 13.76 4.78
N LYS A 923 36.65 14.90 5.02
CA LYS A 923 36.69 16.02 4.06
C LYS A 923 37.42 15.62 2.77
N THR A 924 38.64 15.07 2.89
CA THR A 924 39.45 14.67 1.72
C THR A 924 38.77 13.57 0.92
N ALA A 925 38.17 12.59 1.59
CA ALA A 925 37.38 11.54 0.94
C ALA A 925 36.24 12.10 0.07
N ARG A 926 35.52 13.12 0.57
CA ARG A 926 34.43 13.81 -0.11
C ARG A 926 34.88 14.69 -1.27
N LEU A 927 36.06 15.32 -1.13
CA LEU A 927 36.71 16.06 -2.22
C LEU A 927 37.04 15.11 -3.37
N THR A 928 37.71 13.99 -3.11
CA THR A 928 38.02 12.95 -4.11
C THR A 928 36.77 12.41 -4.82
N HIS A 929 35.72 12.06 -4.07
CA HIS A 929 34.44 11.64 -4.66
C HIS A 929 33.85 12.72 -5.58
N SER A 930 33.89 13.98 -5.18
CA SER A 930 33.31 15.09 -5.95
C SER A 930 34.09 15.41 -7.23
N VAL A 931 35.43 15.31 -7.18
CA VAL A 931 36.31 15.45 -8.36
C VAL A 931 35.94 14.40 -9.41
N PHE A 932 35.92 13.11 -9.05
CA PHE A 932 35.56 12.05 -10.00
C PHE A 932 34.12 12.20 -10.54
N ARG A 933 33.19 12.76 -9.76
CA ARG A 933 31.82 13.04 -10.19
C ARG A 933 31.69 14.21 -11.17
N VAL A 934 32.59 15.20 -11.15
CA VAL A 934 32.68 16.24 -12.18
C VAL A 934 33.36 15.73 -13.45
N GLN A 935 34.25 14.74 -13.32
CA GLN A 935 34.90 14.07 -14.45
C GLN A 935 33.97 13.14 -15.25
N GLU A 936 32.86 12.67 -14.66
CA GLU A 936 31.86 11.79 -15.31
C GLU A 936 31.31 12.37 -16.63
N ASP A 937 31.00 11.52 -17.62
CA ASP A 937 30.28 11.92 -18.84
C ASP A 937 28.88 12.43 -18.45
N PRO A 938 28.49 13.68 -18.77
CA PRO A 938 27.19 14.22 -18.39
C PRO A 938 26.00 13.37 -18.87
N LYS A 939 26.12 12.76 -20.06
CA LYS A 939 25.06 11.90 -20.62
C LYS A 939 24.95 10.58 -19.84
N ALA A 940 26.06 10.03 -19.34
CA ALA A 940 26.08 8.88 -18.43
C ALA A 940 25.51 9.25 -17.07
N ALA A 941 25.99 10.33 -16.45
CA ALA A 941 25.51 10.83 -15.16
C ALA A 941 23.99 11.08 -15.16
N GLN A 942 23.45 11.67 -16.22
CA GLN A 942 22.00 11.85 -16.37
C GLN A 942 21.24 10.53 -16.51
N ARG A 943 21.77 9.54 -17.25
CA ARG A 943 21.17 8.19 -17.30
C ARG A 943 21.17 7.55 -15.91
N VAL A 944 22.29 7.58 -15.19
CA VAL A 944 22.41 7.05 -13.83
C VAL A 944 21.40 7.70 -12.88
N CYS A 945 21.25 9.03 -12.92
CA CYS A 945 20.27 9.75 -12.10
C CYS A 945 18.82 9.39 -12.44
N ASN A 946 18.47 9.28 -13.73
CA ASN A 946 17.13 8.88 -14.16
C ASN A 946 16.77 7.45 -13.72
N VAL A 947 17.73 6.52 -13.76
CA VAL A 947 17.54 5.14 -13.29
C VAL A 947 17.46 5.08 -11.77
N ARG A 948 18.30 5.86 -11.05
CA ARG A 948 18.23 6.00 -9.59
C ARG A 948 16.85 6.48 -9.13
N TYR A 949 16.33 7.57 -9.70
CA TYR A 949 15.02 8.09 -9.33
C TYR A 949 13.90 7.06 -9.55
N ARG A 950 13.90 6.36 -10.70
CA ARG A 950 12.91 5.30 -10.95
C ARG A 950 13.05 4.13 -9.97
N ARG A 951 14.28 3.73 -9.62
CA ARG A 951 14.57 2.66 -8.66
C ARG A 951 14.10 3.03 -7.25
N ASP A 952 14.44 4.23 -6.79
CA ASP A 952 13.99 4.81 -5.53
C ASP A 952 12.44 4.80 -5.44
N VAL A 953 11.73 5.30 -6.47
CA VAL A 953 10.26 5.24 -6.55
C VAL A 953 9.71 3.83 -6.37
N CYS A 954 10.23 2.84 -7.11
CA CYS A 954 9.73 1.46 -7.05
C CYS A 954 10.08 0.79 -5.71
N PHE A 955 11.27 1.06 -5.18
CA PHE A 955 11.75 0.52 -3.92
C PHE A 955 10.98 1.05 -2.70
N SER A 956 10.61 2.35 -2.69
CA SER A 956 9.71 2.89 -1.65
C SER A 956 8.39 2.12 -1.57
N GLN A 957 7.77 1.86 -2.72
CA GLN A 957 6.52 1.10 -2.80
C GLN A 957 6.70 -0.34 -2.28
N ALA A 958 7.81 -0.99 -2.67
CA ALA A 958 8.13 -2.36 -2.26
C ALA A 958 8.43 -2.49 -0.75
N LEU A 959 9.27 -1.62 -0.20
CA LEU A 959 9.66 -1.67 1.22
C LEU A 959 8.47 -1.30 2.13
N THR A 960 7.64 -0.33 1.74
CA THR A 960 6.41 0.02 2.47
C THR A 960 5.43 -1.15 2.55
N ALA A 961 5.31 -1.93 1.47
CA ALA A 961 4.53 -3.16 1.47
C ALA A 961 5.14 -4.23 2.39
N LEU A 962 6.45 -4.49 2.26
CA LEU A 962 7.17 -5.48 3.10
C LEU A 962 7.06 -5.16 4.59
N VAL A 963 7.28 -3.90 4.99
CA VAL A 963 7.16 -3.45 6.39
C VAL A 963 5.72 -3.56 6.89
N THR A 964 4.71 -3.30 6.05
CA THR A 964 3.30 -3.57 6.39
C THR A 964 3.08 -5.06 6.69
N GLY A 965 3.65 -5.97 5.89
CA GLY A 965 3.56 -7.42 6.12
C GLY A 965 4.28 -7.88 7.39
N LEU A 966 5.51 -7.39 7.62
CA LEU A 966 6.29 -7.66 8.83
C LEU A 966 5.54 -7.19 10.08
N MET A 967 5.10 -5.92 10.11
CA MET A 967 4.35 -5.36 11.25
C MET A 967 3.04 -6.12 11.51
N THR A 968 2.33 -6.55 10.46
CA THR A 968 1.15 -7.43 10.60
C THR A 968 1.49 -8.73 11.31
N ARG A 969 2.57 -9.42 10.91
CA ARG A 969 2.98 -10.69 11.51
C ARG A 969 3.52 -10.53 12.94
N LEU A 970 4.04 -9.35 13.29
CA LEU A 970 4.59 -9.03 14.62
C LEU A 970 3.54 -8.56 15.64
N TRP A 971 2.44 -7.91 15.20
CA TRP A 971 1.41 -7.31 16.09
C TRP A 971 0.01 -7.94 15.98
N CYS A 972 -0.38 -8.41 14.79
CA CYS A 972 -1.73 -8.89 14.51
C CYS A 972 -1.88 -10.42 14.66
N HIS A 973 -0.85 -11.09 15.20
CA HIS A 973 -0.80 -12.53 15.49
C HIS A 973 -0.51 -12.76 16.98
N LYS A 974 -0.72 -13.98 17.48
CA LYS A 974 -0.19 -14.39 18.79
C LYS A 974 1.33 -14.55 18.70
N SER A 975 2.06 -14.20 19.75
CA SER A 975 3.52 -14.40 19.83
C SER A 975 3.87 -15.87 19.57
N ASP A 976 4.70 -16.09 18.55
CA ASP A 976 5.01 -17.41 18.00
C ASP A 976 6.52 -17.68 18.20
N PRO A 977 6.93 -18.54 19.17
CA PRO A 977 8.33 -18.83 19.42
C PRO A 977 9.06 -19.41 18.19
N THR A 978 8.37 -20.20 17.37
CA THR A 978 8.92 -20.72 16.11
C THR A 978 9.23 -19.59 15.14
N PHE A 979 8.37 -18.57 15.06
CA PHE A 979 8.64 -17.37 14.25
C PHE A 979 9.82 -16.56 14.80
N VAL A 980 9.97 -16.41 16.13
CA VAL A 980 11.14 -15.76 16.73
C VAL A 980 12.45 -16.51 16.39
N THR A 981 12.43 -17.85 16.44
CA THR A 981 13.56 -18.68 15.97
C THR A 981 13.87 -18.42 14.50
N ILE A 982 12.87 -18.40 13.61
CA ILE A 982 13.07 -18.08 12.17
C ILE A 982 13.70 -16.69 12.00
N LEU A 983 13.18 -15.66 12.67
CA LEU A 983 13.74 -14.30 12.61
C LEU A 983 15.20 -14.27 13.05
N SER A 984 15.55 -14.95 14.15
CA SER A 984 16.92 -14.95 14.70
C SER A 984 17.95 -15.78 13.93
N THR A 985 17.52 -16.78 13.14
CA THR A 985 18.43 -17.76 12.52
C THR A 985 18.46 -17.74 10.99
N LEU A 986 17.37 -17.34 10.33
CA LEU A 986 17.24 -17.32 8.87
C LEU A 986 16.78 -15.98 8.29
N GLY A 987 16.07 -15.20 9.10
CA GLY A 987 15.18 -14.15 8.59
C GLY A 987 13.92 -14.74 7.94
N PRO A 988 12.83 -13.96 7.77
CA PRO A 988 11.59 -14.48 7.23
C PRO A 988 11.60 -14.53 5.70
N LEU A 989 10.92 -15.52 5.14
CA LEU A 989 10.59 -15.61 3.72
C LEU A 989 9.45 -14.63 3.37
N ALA A 990 9.60 -13.89 2.27
CA ALA A 990 8.56 -13.05 1.68
C ALA A 990 8.24 -13.52 0.25
N VAL A 991 7.04 -14.08 0.04
CA VAL A 991 6.61 -14.64 -1.25
C VAL A 991 5.67 -13.68 -1.97
N PHE A 992 6.18 -13.06 -3.03
CA PHE A 992 5.44 -12.17 -3.91
C PHE A 992 4.88 -12.93 -5.11
N GLU A 993 3.55 -12.94 -5.24
CA GLU A 993 2.86 -13.31 -6.48
C GLU A 993 2.68 -12.09 -7.38
N GLY A 994 3.10 -12.21 -8.63
CA GLY A 994 2.80 -11.30 -9.71
C GLY A 994 1.81 -11.89 -10.70
N LEU A 995 0.78 -11.12 -11.04
CA LEU A 995 -0.19 -11.43 -12.10
C LEU A 995 0.00 -10.51 -13.32
N LEU A 996 1.20 -9.93 -13.48
CA LEU A 996 1.56 -9.05 -14.59
C LEU A 996 1.80 -9.86 -15.86
N SER A 997 1.40 -9.34 -17.01
CA SER A 997 1.61 -10.02 -18.28
C SER A 997 2.92 -9.58 -18.91
N TYR A 998 3.72 -10.54 -19.38
CA TYR A 998 4.99 -10.26 -20.08
C TYR A 998 4.76 -9.77 -21.52
N TYR A 999 3.89 -8.77 -21.71
CA TYR A 999 3.59 -8.15 -22.99
C TYR A 999 3.11 -6.69 -22.87
N GLY A 1000 3.42 -5.90 -23.90
CA GLY A 1000 3.10 -4.47 -23.95
C GLY A 1000 3.63 -3.71 -22.73
N HIS A 1001 2.83 -2.75 -22.24
CA HIS A 1001 3.21 -1.88 -21.11
C HIS A 1001 3.39 -2.58 -19.76
N GLU A 1002 3.07 -3.88 -19.62
CA GLU A 1002 3.27 -4.61 -18.36
C GLU A 1002 4.66 -5.28 -18.24
N ILE A 1003 5.42 -5.41 -19.35
CA ILE A 1003 6.84 -5.85 -19.30
C ILE A 1003 7.65 -4.89 -18.43
N ASP A 1004 7.49 -3.58 -18.63
CA ASP A 1004 8.25 -2.57 -17.89
C ASP A 1004 7.87 -2.54 -16.41
N MET A 1005 6.59 -2.79 -16.09
CA MET A 1005 6.11 -2.88 -14.70
C MET A 1005 6.65 -4.14 -14.02
N TRP A 1006 6.77 -5.24 -14.75
CA TRP A 1006 7.41 -6.47 -14.25
C TRP A 1006 8.92 -6.26 -14.02
N GLY A 1007 9.60 -5.57 -14.95
CA GLY A 1007 11.02 -5.26 -14.83
C GLY A 1007 11.33 -4.24 -13.72
N ASP A 1008 10.44 -3.29 -13.46
CA ASP A 1008 10.51 -2.43 -12.29
C ASP A 1008 10.34 -3.23 -10.99
N MET A 1009 9.28 -4.05 -10.93
CA MET A 1009 8.88 -4.81 -9.74
C MET A 1009 9.88 -5.90 -9.35
N SER A 1010 10.47 -6.59 -10.34
CA SER A 1010 11.50 -7.62 -10.12
C SER A 1010 12.75 -7.04 -9.44
N ILE A 1011 13.27 -5.91 -9.92
CA ILE A 1011 14.39 -5.20 -9.29
C ILE A 1011 14.01 -4.71 -7.90
N ALA A 1012 12.84 -4.07 -7.74
CA ALA A 1012 12.41 -3.52 -6.46
C ALA A 1012 12.18 -4.60 -5.38
N ILE A 1013 11.85 -5.85 -5.75
CA ILE A 1013 11.73 -6.99 -4.83
C ILE A 1013 13.09 -7.59 -4.50
N GLU A 1014 13.98 -7.76 -5.49
CA GLU A 1014 15.34 -8.25 -5.24
C GLU A 1014 16.10 -7.31 -4.29
N ASP A 1015 15.91 -5.99 -4.44
CA ASP A 1015 16.52 -4.97 -3.58
C ASP A 1015 16.09 -5.06 -2.10
N LEU A 1016 14.94 -5.67 -1.77
CA LEU A 1016 14.50 -5.85 -0.38
C LEU A 1016 15.47 -6.70 0.45
N ARG A 1017 16.31 -7.52 -0.20
CA ARG A 1017 17.32 -8.36 0.46
C ARG A 1017 18.44 -7.55 1.13
N THR A 1018 18.68 -6.31 0.71
CA THR A 1018 19.79 -5.47 1.25
C THR A 1018 19.42 -4.77 2.54
N VAL A 1019 18.13 -4.69 2.87
CA VAL A 1019 17.64 -3.99 4.07
C VAL A 1019 17.89 -4.83 5.31
N LEU A 1020 18.53 -4.23 6.31
CA LEU A 1020 18.68 -4.81 7.64
C LEU A 1020 17.49 -4.40 8.52
N PHE A 1021 16.72 -5.36 9.01
CA PHE A 1021 15.65 -5.13 9.97
C PHE A 1021 16.18 -5.37 11.39
N ILE A 1022 15.81 -4.51 12.34
CA ILE A 1022 16.20 -4.63 13.75
C ILE A 1022 14.94 -4.56 14.60
N LEU A 1023 14.71 -5.56 15.46
CA LEU A 1023 13.61 -5.53 16.41
C LEU A 1023 13.95 -4.62 17.59
N VAL A 1024 13.08 -3.66 17.87
CA VAL A 1024 13.18 -2.78 19.04
C VAL A 1024 11.93 -2.94 19.91
N ARG A 1025 12.07 -2.82 21.24
CA ARG A 1025 10.89 -2.80 22.12
C ARG A 1025 10.02 -1.59 21.78
N SER A 1026 8.70 -1.75 21.70
CA SER A 1026 7.79 -0.60 21.47
C SER A 1026 8.03 0.49 22.54
N PRO A 1027 7.99 1.78 22.16
CA PRO A 1027 7.90 2.86 23.14
C PRO A 1027 6.60 2.76 23.97
N ASN A 1028 6.57 3.49 25.08
CA ASN A 1028 5.40 3.55 25.97
C ASN A 1028 4.19 4.13 25.19
N PRO A 1029 3.01 3.46 25.20
CA PRO A 1029 1.80 3.96 24.54
C PRO A 1029 1.33 5.36 24.98
N ALA A 1030 1.75 5.82 26.17
CA ALA A 1030 1.50 7.18 26.64
C ALA A 1030 2.33 8.26 25.89
N THR A 1031 3.37 7.87 25.14
CA THR A 1031 4.27 8.76 24.40
C THR A 1031 4.18 8.61 22.88
N GLU A 1032 4.15 7.39 22.35
CA GLU A 1032 3.74 7.13 20.95
C GLU A 1032 2.54 6.15 20.98
N PRO A 1033 1.31 6.58 20.65
CA PRO A 1033 0.13 5.70 20.66
C PRO A 1033 0.07 4.73 19.47
N TYR A 1034 0.99 4.87 18.49
CA TYR A 1034 1.12 3.99 17.33
C TYR A 1034 2.59 3.56 17.17
N PRO A 1035 2.90 2.24 17.17
CA PRO A 1035 4.25 1.70 17.08
C PRO A 1035 4.80 1.94 15.68
N THR A 1036 5.53 3.04 15.51
CA THR A 1036 5.95 3.53 14.20
C THR A 1036 7.35 3.02 13.84
N PRO A 1037 7.51 2.21 12.77
CA PRO A 1037 8.82 1.83 12.27
C PRO A 1037 9.67 3.05 11.94
N LYS A 1038 10.98 2.99 12.21
CA LYS A 1038 11.93 4.08 11.96
C LYS A 1038 12.96 3.63 10.91
N VAL A 1039 13.17 4.42 9.86
CA VAL A 1039 14.16 4.17 8.79
C VAL A 1039 15.46 4.93 9.08
N GLY A 1040 16.60 4.31 8.78
CA GLY A 1040 17.92 4.94 8.83
C GLY A 1040 18.94 4.22 7.94
N GLY A 1041 20.22 4.55 8.11
CA GLY A 1041 21.30 4.02 7.27
C GLY A 1041 21.50 4.85 5.99
N THR A 1042 21.87 4.20 4.89
CA THR A 1042 22.16 4.85 3.60
C THR A 1042 21.32 4.25 2.48
N ARG A 1043 21.20 4.93 1.32
CA ARG A 1043 20.49 4.41 0.13
C ARG A 1043 20.98 3.02 -0.33
N THR A 1044 22.22 2.63 -0.03
CA THR A 1044 22.78 1.30 -0.35
C THR A 1044 22.67 0.29 0.79
N ALA A 1045 22.63 0.76 2.05
CA ALA A 1045 22.53 -0.05 3.26
C ALA A 1045 21.49 0.55 4.21
N LEU A 1046 20.22 0.37 3.89
CA LEU A 1046 19.11 0.82 4.72
C LEU A 1046 18.91 -0.09 5.93
N THR A 1047 18.63 0.52 7.07
CA THR A 1047 18.24 -0.14 8.31
C THR A 1047 16.82 0.27 8.68
N VAL A 1048 15.99 -0.68 9.09
CA VAL A 1048 14.61 -0.42 9.55
C VAL A 1048 14.42 -0.98 10.95
N SER A 1049 14.21 -0.10 11.92
CA SER A 1049 13.82 -0.47 13.28
C SER A 1049 12.33 -0.78 13.33
N LEU A 1050 11.98 -2.01 13.71
CA LEU A 1050 10.62 -2.50 13.84
C LEU A 1050 10.24 -2.57 15.33
N PRO A 1051 9.35 -1.68 15.82
CA PRO A 1051 8.82 -1.80 17.18
C PRO A 1051 7.97 -3.06 17.32
N VAL A 1052 8.15 -3.81 18.42
CA VAL A 1052 7.40 -5.05 18.71
C VAL A 1052 6.69 -5.00 20.07
N PRO A 1053 5.58 -5.77 20.25
CA PRO A 1053 4.91 -5.87 21.54
C PRO A 1053 5.80 -6.52 22.61
N ASP A 1054 5.61 -6.14 23.87
CA ASP A 1054 6.34 -6.72 25.01
C ASP A 1054 6.22 -8.25 25.06
N ALA A 1055 5.03 -8.80 24.77
CA ALA A 1055 4.79 -10.24 24.73
C ALA A 1055 5.56 -10.99 23.61
N LEU A 1056 6.09 -10.29 22.59
CA LEU A 1056 7.01 -10.86 21.61
C LEU A 1056 8.46 -10.58 22.00
N TYR A 1057 8.74 -9.37 22.49
CA TYR A 1057 10.07 -8.97 22.95
C TYR A 1057 10.60 -9.87 24.08
N SER A 1058 9.72 -10.31 25.00
CA SER A 1058 10.03 -11.26 26.07
C SER A 1058 10.42 -12.67 25.60
N LEU A 1059 10.19 -13.03 24.33
CA LEU A 1059 10.65 -14.29 23.74
C LEU A 1059 12.07 -14.20 23.14
N ILE A 1060 12.66 -12.99 23.07
CA ILE A 1060 14.00 -12.78 22.51
C ILE A 1060 15.06 -13.07 23.61
N PRO A 1061 16.01 -14.01 23.39
CA PRO A 1061 17.01 -14.34 24.41
C PRO A 1061 17.91 -13.16 24.83
N THR A 1062 17.92 -12.89 26.14
CA THR A 1062 18.87 -12.04 26.89
C THR A 1062 19.61 -10.92 26.13
N ARG A 1063 19.04 -9.71 26.15
CA ARG A 1063 19.70 -8.39 25.91
C ARG A 1063 20.38 -8.15 24.55
N GLN A 1064 20.41 -9.11 23.62
CA GLN A 1064 20.93 -8.86 22.27
C GLN A 1064 19.87 -8.22 21.36
N THR A 1065 20.29 -7.32 20.48
CA THR A 1065 19.42 -6.73 19.44
C THR A 1065 19.21 -7.73 18.32
N LEU A 1066 18.02 -8.33 18.22
CA LEU A 1066 17.69 -9.26 17.14
C LEU A 1066 17.58 -8.49 15.81
N SER A 1067 18.49 -8.78 14.88
CA SER A 1067 18.52 -8.19 13.53
C SER A 1067 18.53 -9.26 12.45
N PHE A 1068 17.84 -9.02 11.33
CA PHE A 1068 17.68 -9.98 10.24
C PHE A 1068 17.56 -9.31 8.86
N HIS A 1069 17.87 -10.06 7.81
CA HIS A 1069 17.48 -9.74 6.43
C HIS A 1069 16.24 -10.54 6.03
N VAL A 1070 15.50 -10.08 5.04
CA VAL A 1070 14.37 -10.84 4.46
C VAL A 1070 14.88 -11.65 3.27
N THR A 1071 14.35 -12.87 3.07
CA THR A 1071 14.53 -13.60 1.81
C THR A 1071 13.32 -13.33 0.91
N PRO A 1072 13.38 -12.42 -0.07
CA PRO A 1072 12.31 -12.23 -1.05
C PRO A 1072 12.37 -13.31 -2.14
N VAL A 1073 11.20 -13.78 -2.58
CA VAL A 1073 11.03 -14.53 -3.84
C VAL A 1073 9.83 -14.00 -4.61
N PHE A 1074 9.96 -13.92 -5.93
CA PHE A 1074 8.94 -13.39 -6.85
C PHE A 1074 8.57 -14.45 -7.90
N PHE A 1075 7.32 -14.91 -7.88
CA PHE A 1075 6.77 -15.77 -8.92
C PHE A 1075 5.71 -15.00 -9.70
N ASN A 1076 5.86 -14.90 -11.03
CA ASN A 1076 4.95 -14.17 -11.88
C ASN A 1076 4.34 -15.03 -12.99
N ILE A 1077 3.02 -15.04 -13.10
CA ILE A 1077 2.26 -15.66 -14.19
C ILE A 1077 1.17 -14.68 -14.66
N GLY A 1078 1.33 -14.12 -15.84
CA GLY A 1078 0.28 -13.32 -16.48
C GLY A 1078 -0.95 -14.17 -16.83
N ILE A 1079 -2.12 -13.79 -16.33
CA ILE A 1079 -3.37 -14.56 -16.55
C ILE A 1079 -4.27 -14.02 -17.68
N ASN A 1080 -4.07 -12.77 -18.13
CA ASN A 1080 -4.99 -12.08 -19.03
C ASN A 1080 -4.76 -12.33 -20.54
N GLU A 1081 -5.50 -11.64 -21.40
CA GLU A 1081 -5.38 -11.71 -22.86
C GLU A 1081 -3.99 -11.32 -23.38
N MET A 1082 -3.32 -10.34 -22.77
CA MET A 1082 -1.96 -9.92 -23.13
C MET A 1082 -0.93 -11.02 -22.79
N ALA A 1083 -1.21 -11.88 -21.80
CA ALA A 1083 -0.36 -13.05 -21.54
C ALA A 1083 -0.55 -14.15 -22.60
N THR A 1084 -1.78 -14.39 -23.08
CA THR A 1084 -2.00 -15.30 -24.22
C THR A 1084 -1.24 -14.82 -25.46
N ILE A 1085 -1.21 -13.50 -25.69
CA ILE A 1085 -0.41 -12.92 -26.78
C ILE A 1085 1.09 -13.18 -26.52
N ALA A 1086 1.59 -12.92 -25.31
CA ALA A 1086 2.99 -13.19 -24.92
C ALA A 1086 3.42 -14.64 -25.22
N GLU A 1087 2.59 -15.61 -24.83
CA GLU A 1087 2.83 -17.03 -25.05
C GLU A 1087 2.80 -17.39 -26.54
N SER A 1088 1.82 -16.87 -27.29
CA SER A 1088 1.67 -17.16 -28.72
C SER A 1088 2.84 -16.68 -29.59
N ILE A 1089 3.64 -15.72 -29.10
CA ILE A 1089 4.85 -15.22 -29.76
C ILE A 1089 6.16 -15.68 -29.07
N GLY A 1090 6.07 -16.54 -28.06
CA GLY A 1090 7.23 -17.07 -27.31
C GLY A 1090 7.98 -16.04 -26.45
N ALA A 1091 7.36 -14.91 -26.11
CA ALA A 1091 8.00 -13.81 -25.37
C ALA A 1091 8.17 -14.09 -23.86
N THR A 1092 7.54 -15.12 -23.32
CA THR A 1092 7.49 -15.43 -21.88
C THR A 1092 8.78 -16.01 -21.29
N ARG A 1093 9.77 -16.39 -22.12
CA ARG A 1093 11.05 -16.99 -21.68
C ARG A 1093 11.78 -16.26 -20.53
N PRO A 1094 11.81 -14.92 -20.42
CA PRO A 1094 12.43 -14.25 -19.28
C PRO A 1094 11.63 -14.37 -17.98
N GLN A 1095 10.29 -14.44 -18.06
CA GLN A 1095 9.42 -14.73 -16.93
C GLN A 1095 9.61 -16.19 -16.47
N GLU A 1096 9.68 -17.13 -17.42
CA GLU A 1096 9.95 -18.56 -17.14
C GLU A 1096 11.29 -18.73 -16.41
N ARG A 1097 12.38 -18.16 -16.94
CA ARG A 1097 13.69 -18.16 -16.26
C ARG A 1097 13.63 -17.53 -14.87
N SER A 1098 13.01 -16.35 -14.74
CA SER A 1098 12.90 -15.69 -13.44
C SER A 1098 12.10 -16.52 -12.40
N ASN A 1099 11.11 -17.30 -12.84
CA ASN A 1099 10.41 -18.25 -11.97
C ASN A 1099 11.29 -19.46 -11.58
N MET A 1100 12.22 -19.90 -12.44
CA MET A 1100 13.25 -20.90 -12.09
C MET A 1100 14.25 -20.33 -11.07
N ASP A 1101 14.81 -19.14 -11.34
CA ASP A 1101 15.77 -18.46 -10.44
C ASP A 1101 15.18 -18.27 -9.03
N ASN A 1102 13.88 -17.92 -8.94
CA ASN A 1102 13.17 -17.79 -7.68
C ASN A 1102 12.78 -19.12 -7.03
N PHE A 1103 12.59 -20.20 -7.79
CA PHE A 1103 12.48 -21.55 -7.24
C PHE A 1103 13.79 -22.00 -6.59
N GLU A 1104 14.94 -21.74 -7.22
CA GLU A 1104 16.25 -22.11 -6.66
C GLU A 1104 16.50 -21.39 -5.33
N ARG A 1105 16.24 -20.08 -5.26
CA ARG A 1105 16.30 -19.30 -4.01
C ARG A 1105 15.33 -19.80 -2.94
N LEU A 1106 14.10 -20.17 -3.31
CA LEU A 1106 13.12 -20.76 -2.39
C LEU A 1106 13.61 -22.12 -1.87
N ASN A 1107 14.26 -22.92 -2.71
CA ASN A 1107 14.82 -24.21 -2.34
C ASN A 1107 16.04 -24.06 -1.40
N GLU A 1108 16.92 -23.08 -1.62
CA GLU A 1108 17.98 -22.72 -0.67
C GLU A 1108 17.44 -22.26 0.69
N TYR A 1109 16.31 -21.55 0.72
CA TYR A 1109 15.63 -21.20 1.96
C TYR A 1109 15.03 -22.45 2.63
N PHE A 1110 14.31 -23.30 1.90
CA PHE A 1110 13.75 -24.56 2.40
C PHE A 1110 14.82 -25.50 2.98
N LEU A 1111 15.96 -25.67 2.31
CA LEU A 1111 17.07 -26.49 2.78
C LEU A 1111 17.74 -25.94 4.05
N ARG A 1112 17.59 -24.65 4.34
CA ARG A 1112 18.01 -24.04 5.61
C ARG A 1112 16.91 -24.14 6.67
N TYR A 1113 15.65 -23.91 6.32
CA TYR A 1113 14.47 -24.09 7.18
C TYR A 1113 14.41 -25.52 7.74
N LYS A 1114 14.60 -26.54 6.91
CA LYS A 1114 14.58 -27.95 7.31
C LYS A 1114 15.66 -28.30 8.36
N LYS A 1115 16.78 -27.56 8.40
CA LYS A 1115 17.85 -27.75 9.40
C LYS A 1115 17.51 -27.21 10.79
N LEU A 1116 16.48 -26.37 10.92
CA LEU A 1116 16.03 -25.87 12.23
C LEU A 1116 15.29 -26.93 13.06
N ASN A 1117 14.93 -28.08 12.48
CA ASN A 1117 14.15 -29.15 13.11
C ASN A 1117 12.85 -28.64 13.78
N ILE A 1118 12.25 -27.59 13.21
CA ILE A 1118 10.95 -27.06 13.63
C ILE A 1118 9.91 -28.20 13.52
N PRO A 1119 9.19 -28.55 14.60
CA PRO A 1119 8.11 -29.53 14.51
C PRO A 1119 7.06 -29.06 13.50
N GLU A 1120 6.72 -29.92 12.53
CA GLU A 1120 5.62 -29.63 11.61
C GLU A 1120 4.34 -29.49 12.43
N SER A 1121 3.74 -28.29 12.42
CA SER A 1121 2.80 -27.87 13.47
C SER A 1121 1.38 -28.43 13.26
N ASN A 1122 1.24 -29.75 13.42
CA ASN A 1122 -0.01 -30.49 13.45
C ASN A 1122 -0.06 -31.35 14.73
N VAL A 1123 -1.27 -31.63 15.21
CA VAL A 1123 -1.55 -32.41 16.45
C VAL A 1123 -0.97 -31.82 17.74
N SER A 1124 -1.51 -30.67 18.15
CA SER A 1124 -1.72 -30.45 19.58
C SER A 1124 -3.11 -31.02 19.97
N SER A 1125 -3.19 -31.66 21.13
CA SER A 1125 -4.32 -32.53 21.56
C SER A 1125 -4.43 -33.86 20.80
N GLY A 1126 -4.12 -34.97 21.48
CA GLY A 1126 -4.35 -36.32 20.95
C GLY A 1126 -5.84 -36.73 20.96
N ARG A 1127 -6.15 -37.83 20.25
CA ARG A 1127 -7.50 -38.35 19.92
C ARG A 1127 -8.18 -37.70 18.69
N MET A 1128 -7.54 -37.78 17.52
CA MET A 1128 -8.25 -37.74 16.23
C MET A 1128 -7.79 -38.92 15.37
N LEU A 1129 -8.74 -39.79 14.99
CA LEU A 1129 -8.51 -41.01 14.20
C LEU A 1129 -8.95 -40.85 12.73
N TYR A 1130 -9.19 -39.60 12.32
CA TYR A 1130 -9.65 -39.20 10.99
C TYR A 1130 -8.75 -38.08 10.46
N CYS A 1131 -7.52 -38.44 10.06
CA CYS A 1131 -6.65 -37.52 9.32
C CYS A 1131 -7.18 -37.37 7.88
N SER A 1132 -7.04 -36.18 7.27
CA SER A 1132 -7.46 -36.01 5.87
C SER A 1132 -6.47 -36.72 4.93
N PRO A 1133 -6.92 -37.26 3.78
CA PRO A 1133 -6.02 -37.89 2.80
C PRO A 1133 -5.10 -36.92 2.02
N GLN A 1134 -5.01 -35.64 2.43
CA GLN A 1134 -4.60 -34.54 1.54
C GLN A 1134 -3.57 -33.56 2.13
N MET A 1135 -3.11 -33.75 3.37
CA MET A 1135 -1.99 -32.98 3.94
C MET A 1135 -0.66 -33.42 3.31
N ARG A 1136 -0.33 -32.88 2.12
CA ARG A 1136 0.98 -33.10 1.46
C ARG A 1136 2.12 -32.59 2.32
N SER A 1137 3.27 -33.28 2.31
CA SER A 1137 4.45 -32.80 3.03
C SER A 1137 5.06 -31.58 2.33
N LEU A 1138 5.77 -30.75 3.10
CA LEU A 1138 6.53 -29.63 2.55
C LEU A 1138 7.60 -30.09 1.54
N SER A 1139 8.09 -31.33 1.68
CA SER A 1139 9.06 -31.91 0.73
C SER A 1139 8.42 -32.29 -0.60
N GLU A 1140 7.19 -32.83 -0.60
CA GLU A 1140 6.41 -33.08 -1.85
C GLU A 1140 6.11 -31.78 -2.58
N LEU A 1141 5.61 -30.76 -1.87
CA LEU A 1141 5.25 -29.47 -2.49
C LEU A 1141 6.44 -28.80 -3.19
N MET A 1142 7.64 -28.94 -2.63
CA MET A 1142 8.88 -28.44 -3.26
C MET A 1142 9.26 -29.24 -4.54
N ILE A 1143 8.95 -30.53 -4.60
CA ILE A 1143 9.14 -31.37 -5.80
C ILE A 1143 8.09 -31.03 -6.85
N ASP A 1144 6.82 -30.88 -6.45
CA ASP A 1144 5.72 -30.42 -7.30
C ASP A 1144 6.05 -29.05 -7.92
N LEU A 1145 6.52 -28.10 -7.11
CA LEU A 1145 6.90 -26.77 -7.60
C LEU A 1145 8.09 -26.85 -8.57
N LYS A 1146 9.11 -27.68 -8.28
CA LYS A 1146 10.23 -27.91 -9.21
C LYS A 1146 9.75 -28.41 -10.56
N SER A 1147 8.89 -29.43 -10.56
CA SER A 1147 8.27 -29.98 -11.77
C SER A 1147 7.48 -28.90 -12.51
N SER A 1148 6.68 -28.13 -11.78
CA SER A 1148 5.81 -27.07 -12.30
C SER A 1148 6.59 -25.95 -13.01
N VAL A 1149 7.67 -25.42 -12.42
CA VAL A 1149 8.47 -24.35 -13.05
C VAL A 1149 9.29 -24.81 -14.27
N HIS A 1150 9.58 -26.12 -14.38
CA HIS A 1150 10.22 -26.70 -15.57
C HIS A 1150 9.23 -27.15 -16.65
N SER A 1151 7.92 -27.09 -16.39
CA SER A 1151 6.88 -27.57 -17.32
C SER A 1151 6.45 -26.49 -18.31
N SER A 1152 6.35 -26.86 -19.60
CA SER A 1152 5.90 -25.97 -20.69
C SER A 1152 4.37 -25.73 -20.72
N LYS A 1153 3.72 -25.71 -19.55
CA LYS A 1153 2.26 -25.51 -19.42
C LYS A 1153 1.91 -24.03 -19.59
N ALA A 1154 1.08 -23.72 -20.59
CA ALA A 1154 0.56 -22.37 -20.78
C ALA A 1154 -0.19 -21.89 -19.52
N LYS A 1155 0.08 -20.64 -19.10
CA LYS A 1155 -0.42 -19.98 -17.89
C LYS A 1155 -0.40 -20.88 -16.66
N ASN A 1156 0.77 -21.42 -16.33
CA ASN A 1156 0.92 -22.37 -15.24
C ASN A 1156 0.74 -21.75 -13.84
N VAL A 1157 -0.50 -21.44 -13.48
CA VAL A 1157 -0.89 -20.86 -12.17
C VAL A 1157 -0.63 -21.79 -10.99
N GLU A 1158 -0.38 -23.10 -11.21
CA GLU A 1158 0.02 -24.03 -10.15
C GLU A 1158 1.31 -23.57 -9.47
N ILE A 1159 2.22 -22.91 -10.20
CA ILE A 1159 3.45 -22.31 -9.66
C ILE A 1159 3.11 -21.34 -8.53
N LEU A 1160 2.04 -20.54 -8.69
CA LEU A 1160 1.58 -19.58 -7.70
C LEU A 1160 0.92 -20.28 -6.51
N HIS A 1161 0.06 -21.28 -6.76
CA HIS A 1161 -0.66 -22.02 -5.69
C HIS A 1161 0.30 -22.84 -4.82
N LEU A 1162 1.28 -23.52 -5.44
CA LEU A 1162 2.32 -24.27 -4.75
C LEU A 1162 3.23 -23.33 -3.95
N ALA A 1163 3.72 -22.23 -4.54
CA ALA A 1163 4.53 -21.24 -3.82
C ALA A 1163 3.77 -20.60 -2.65
N ALA A 1164 2.46 -20.38 -2.79
CA ALA A 1164 1.58 -19.92 -1.71
C ALA A 1164 1.47 -20.94 -0.57
N HIS A 1165 1.24 -22.21 -0.87
CA HIS A 1165 1.14 -23.27 0.13
C HIS A 1165 2.49 -23.46 0.87
N ILE A 1166 3.60 -23.51 0.13
CA ILE A 1166 4.97 -23.56 0.67
C ILE A 1166 5.26 -22.37 1.60
N CYS A 1167 4.81 -21.16 1.23
CA CYS A 1167 4.92 -19.97 2.07
C CYS A 1167 4.21 -20.14 3.43
N ARG A 1168 2.96 -20.60 3.42
CA ARG A 1168 2.15 -20.79 4.65
C ARG A 1168 2.78 -21.82 5.59
N LEU A 1169 3.26 -22.95 5.05
CA LEU A 1169 3.89 -24.01 5.86
C LEU A 1169 5.20 -23.56 6.51
N MET A 1170 6.02 -22.76 5.82
CA MET A 1170 7.26 -22.18 6.38
C MET A 1170 7.06 -20.88 7.17
N LYS A 1171 5.81 -20.56 7.56
CA LYS A 1171 5.42 -19.35 8.32
C LYS A 1171 5.85 -18.02 7.66
N GLY A 1172 5.98 -18.02 6.33
CA GLY A 1172 6.39 -16.85 5.54
C GLY A 1172 5.31 -15.78 5.39
N ILE A 1173 5.69 -14.65 4.80
CA ILE A 1173 4.83 -13.49 4.58
C ILE A 1173 4.36 -13.47 3.12
N ARG A 1174 3.05 -13.34 2.91
CA ARG A 1174 2.39 -13.54 1.63
C ARG A 1174 1.96 -12.21 0.99
N PHE A 1175 2.40 -11.97 -0.24
CA PHE A 1175 2.08 -10.76 -1.02
C PHE A 1175 1.45 -11.14 -2.37
N THR A 1176 0.42 -10.41 -2.80
CA THR A 1176 -0.29 -10.67 -4.07
C THR A 1176 -0.50 -9.37 -4.85
N SER A 1177 0.03 -9.31 -6.08
CA SER A 1177 0.12 -8.08 -6.86
C SER A 1177 -0.31 -8.23 -8.32
N CYS A 1178 -0.84 -7.12 -8.85
CA CYS A 1178 -1.00 -6.85 -10.27
C CYS A 1178 -0.97 -5.33 -10.48
N LYS A 1179 -0.99 -4.87 -11.74
CA LYS A 1179 -0.97 -3.45 -12.16
C LYS A 1179 -1.81 -2.46 -11.34
N SER A 1180 -2.88 -2.88 -10.67
CA SER A 1180 -3.75 -2.04 -9.84
C SER A 1180 -4.11 -2.63 -8.47
N ALA A 1181 -3.63 -3.83 -8.13
CA ALA A 1181 -4.09 -4.67 -7.01
C ALA A 1181 -5.61 -4.91 -6.90
N LYS A 1182 -6.40 -4.54 -7.92
CA LYS A 1182 -7.88 -4.51 -7.85
C LYS A 1182 -8.47 -5.84 -8.31
N ASP A 1183 -8.57 -6.02 -9.62
CA ASP A 1183 -9.38 -7.08 -10.25
C ASP A 1183 -8.68 -8.45 -10.27
N ARG A 1184 -7.53 -8.57 -10.95
CA ARG A 1184 -6.74 -9.84 -11.03
C ARG A 1184 -6.37 -10.36 -9.64
N THR A 1185 -5.87 -9.48 -8.78
CA THR A 1185 -5.55 -9.77 -7.38
C THR A 1185 -6.78 -10.26 -6.60
N GLY A 1186 -7.96 -9.66 -6.80
CA GLY A 1186 -9.20 -10.14 -6.18
C GLY A 1186 -9.58 -11.56 -6.62
N MET A 1187 -9.36 -11.92 -7.88
CA MET A 1187 -9.59 -13.28 -8.37
C MET A 1187 -8.63 -14.30 -7.75
N SER A 1188 -7.34 -13.96 -7.60
CA SER A 1188 -6.36 -14.88 -6.98
C SER A 1188 -6.57 -15.05 -5.48
N ILE A 1189 -6.79 -13.95 -4.75
CA ILE A 1189 -7.05 -13.96 -3.30
C ILE A 1189 -8.26 -14.81 -2.94
N THR A 1190 -9.39 -14.63 -3.64
CA THR A 1190 -10.60 -15.43 -3.41
C THR A 1190 -10.41 -16.90 -3.76
N LEU A 1191 -9.56 -17.21 -4.74
CA LEU A 1191 -9.23 -18.60 -5.06
C LEU A 1191 -8.34 -19.25 -3.97
N GLU A 1192 -7.31 -18.56 -3.48
CA GLU A 1192 -6.45 -19.06 -2.40
C GLU A 1192 -7.24 -19.23 -1.09
N GLN A 1193 -8.18 -18.33 -0.80
CA GLN A 1193 -9.12 -18.45 0.31
C GLN A 1193 -9.97 -19.73 0.20
N CYS A 1194 -10.63 -19.97 -0.95
CA CYS A 1194 -11.44 -21.18 -1.13
C CYS A 1194 -10.60 -22.48 -1.16
N GLN A 1195 -9.36 -22.43 -1.68
CA GLN A 1195 -8.41 -23.56 -1.60
C GLN A 1195 -8.11 -23.92 -0.13
N ILE A 1196 -7.82 -22.93 0.73
CA ILE A 1196 -7.62 -23.15 2.17
C ILE A 1196 -8.90 -23.73 2.81
N LEU A 1197 -10.09 -23.25 2.46
CA LEU A 1197 -11.34 -23.78 3.00
C LEU A 1197 -11.56 -25.26 2.64
N ALA A 1198 -11.19 -25.68 1.43
CA ALA A 1198 -11.21 -27.09 1.03
C ALA A 1198 -10.12 -27.91 1.74
N ASP A 1199 -8.84 -27.57 1.49
CA ASP A 1199 -7.67 -28.35 1.90
C ASP A 1199 -7.51 -28.42 3.43
N GLU A 1200 -7.82 -27.34 4.15
CA GLU A 1200 -7.56 -27.19 5.58
C GLU A 1200 -8.80 -27.24 6.48
N TYR A 1201 -10.01 -27.05 5.94
CA TYR A 1201 -11.26 -26.98 6.73
C TYR A 1201 -12.38 -27.87 6.22
N HIS A 1202 -12.13 -28.73 5.21
CA HIS A 1202 -13.12 -29.66 4.66
C HIS A 1202 -14.40 -28.98 4.17
N LEU A 1203 -14.31 -27.84 3.47
CA LEU A 1203 -15.41 -27.32 2.67
C LEU A 1203 -15.93 -28.41 1.73
N ALA A 1204 -17.25 -28.61 1.67
CA ALA A 1204 -17.82 -29.64 0.80
C ALA A 1204 -17.53 -29.34 -0.69
N GLU A 1205 -17.09 -30.35 -1.44
CA GLU A 1205 -16.64 -30.21 -2.84
C GLU A 1205 -17.67 -29.50 -3.73
N HIS A 1206 -18.95 -29.85 -3.57
CA HIS A 1206 -20.07 -29.27 -4.31
C HIS A 1206 -20.42 -27.81 -3.90
N GLU A 1207 -19.77 -27.27 -2.87
CA GLU A 1207 -19.90 -25.86 -2.45
C GLU A 1207 -18.72 -24.99 -2.89
N PHE A 1208 -17.57 -25.57 -3.28
CA PHE A 1208 -16.35 -24.81 -3.62
C PHE A 1208 -16.60 -23.65 -4.58
N GLN A 1209 -17.30 -23.92 -5.69
CA GLN A 1209 -17.62 -22.89 -6.68
C GLN A 1209 -18.64 -21.87 -6.16
N LYS A 1210 -19.61 -22.28 -5.33
CA LYS A 1210 -20.59 -21.37 -4.72
C LYS A 1210 -19.92 -20.38 -3.77
N ALA A 1211 -19.05 -20.90 -2.90
CA ALA A 1211 -18.26 -20.09 -1.96
C ALA A 1211 -17.37 -19.11 -2.73
N LEU A 1212 -16.66 -19.58 -3.77
CA LEU A 1212 -15.79 -18.77 -4.62
C LEU A 1212 -16.55 -17.64 -5.33
N ASP A 1213 -17.74 -17.93 -5.87
CA ASP A 1213 -18.56 -16.91 -6.53
C ASP A 1213 -19.19 -15.94 -5.53
N CYS A 1214 -19.65 -16.40 -4.37
CA CYS A 1214 -20.17 -15.56 -3.29
C CYS A 1214 -19.11 -14.60 -2.73
N MET A 1215 -17.91 -15.09 -2.43
CA MET A 1215 -16.78 -14.25 -1.98
C MET A 1215 -16.33 -13.26 -3.06
N ARG A 1216 -16.57 -13.55 -4.35
CA ARG A 1216 -16.31 -12.62 -5.46
C ARG A 1216 -17.45 -11.62 -5.68
N SER A 1217 -18.70 -11.96 -5.36
CA SER A 1217 -19.85 -11.09 -5.60
C SER A 1217 -20.11 -10.12 -4.45
N GLU A 1218 -20.13 -10.59 -3.20
CA GLU A 1218 -20.45 -9.76 -2.02
C GLU A 1218 -19.21 -9.46 -1.13
N GLY A 1219 -18.09 -10.17 -1.32
CA GLY A 1219 -16.93 -10.12 -0.44
C GLY A 1219 -16.06 -8.86 -0.51
N CYS A 1220 -15.03 -8.79 0.33
CA CYS A 1220 -14.20 -7.58 0.52
C CYS A 1220 -13.49 -7.13 -0.77
N ARG A 1221 -13.25 -8.05 -1.71
CA ARG A 1221 -12.70 -7.74 -3.05
C ARG A 1221 -13.67 -6.94 -3.93
N LYS A 1222 -14.98 -7.02 -3.68
CA LYS A 1222 -16.01 -6.17 -4.27
C LYS A 1222 -15.89 -4.73 -3.75
N GLU A 1223 -15.78 -4.56 -2.43
CA GLU A 1223 -15.58 -3.25 -1.79
C GLU A 1223 -14.26 -2.60 -2.25
N ASN A 1224 -13.19 -3.38 -2.47
CA ASN A 1224 -11.96 -2.86 -3.07
C ASN A 1224 -12.21 -2.19 -4.44
N THR A 1225 -13.16 -2.68 -5.24
CA THR A 1225 -13.52 -2.01 -6.51
C THR A 1225 -14.24 -0.68 -6.27
N LEU A 1226 -15.17 -0.61 -5.32
CA LEU A 1226 -15.87 0.62 -4.94
C LEU A 1226 -14.88 1.69 -4.45
N LYS A 1227 -14.02 1.36 -3.47
CA LYS A 1227 -12.99 2.26 -2.94
C LYS A 1227 -11.98 2.76 -3.99
N ASN A 1228 -11.76 2.02 -5.08
CA ASN A 1228 -10.76 2.38 -6.10
C ASN A 1228 -11.31 3.22 -7.26
N ILE A 1229 -12.54 2.96 -7.71
CA ILE A 1229 -13.12 3.56 -8.94
C ILE A 1229 -14.56 4.06 -8.78
N GLY A 1230 -15.11 4.12 -7.56
CA GLY A 1230 -16.50 4.57 -7.32
C GLY A 1230 -17.58 3.59 -7.80
N VAL A 1231 -17.20 2.39 -8.24
CA VAL A 1231 -18.13 1.37 -8.76
C VAL A 1231 -17.76 -0.01 -8.21
N ALA A 1232 -18.73 -0.67 -7.58
CA ALA A 1232 -18.63 -2.05 -7.09
C ALA A 1232 -18.66 -3.10 -8.24
N LYS A 1233 -17.77 -2.98 -9.25
CA LYS A 1233 -17.67 -3.90 -10.39
C LYS A 1233 -16.22 -4.15 -10.80
N TYR A 1234 -15.92 -5.39 -11.20
CA TYR A 1234 -14.62 -5.73 -11.79
C TYR A 1234 -14.54 -5.22 -13.23
N ALA A 1235 -13.39 -4.64 -13.59
CA ALA A 1235 -13.15 -3.99 -14.89
C ALA A 1235 -12.69 -5.02 -15.94
N PHE A 1236 -13.59 -5.90 -16.36
CA PHE A 1236 -13.36 -6.90 -17.40
C PHE A 1236 -14.49 -6.88 -18.45
N ASN A 1237 -14.11 -7.02 -19.72
CA ASN A 1237 -15.02 -7.34 -20.81
C ASN A 1237 -15.16 -8.87 -20.93
N SER A 1238 -16.35 -9.38 -21.23
CA SER A 1238 -16.63 -10.80 -21.50
C SER A 1238 -15.65 -11.44 -22.51
N MET A 1239 -15.19 -10.66 -23.51
CA MET A 1239 -14.22 -11.13 -24.50
C MET A 1239 -12.81 -11.34 -23.91
N GLN A 1240 -12.39 -10.51 -22.94
CA GLN A 1240 -11.12 -10.69 -22.22
C GLN A 1240 -11.17 -11.93 -21.33
N LEU A 1241 -12.31 -12.17 -20.66
CA LEU A 1241 -12.49 -13.32 -19.76
C LEU A 1241 -12.36 -14.68 -20.48
N LEU A 1242 -12.52 -14.75 -21.81
CA LEU A 1242 -12.24 -15.96 -22.58
C LEU A 1242 -10.77 -16.41 -22.45
N ALA A 1243 -9.82 -15.47 -22.29
CA ALA A 1243 -8.40 -15.74 -22.14
C ALA A 1243 -7.99 -16.11 -20.69
N TYR A 1244 -8.85 -15.88 -19.69
CA TYR A 1244 -8.55 -16.18 -18.29
C TYR A 1244 -8.73 -17.68 -17.98
N PRO A 1245 -7.88 -18.30 -17.14
CA PRO A 1245 -8.13 -19.62 -16.58
C PRO A 1245 -9.51 -19.68 -15.91
N ARG A 1246 -10.23 -20.81 -16.00
CA ARG A 1246 -11.65 -20.90 -15.55
C ARG A 1246 -11.84 -20.48 -14.09
N SER A 1247 -10.99 -20.97 -13.20
CA SER A 1247 -10.99 -20.64 -11.76
C SER A 1247 -10.70 -19.17 -11.45
N TYR A 1248 -10.14 -18.40 -12.39
CA TYR A 1248 -9.83 -16.97 -12.26
C TYR A 1248 -10.90 -16.04 -12.87
N ARG A 1249 -12.06 -16.57 -13.26
CA ARG A 1249 -13.15 -15.77 -13.85
C ARG A 1249 -14.12 -15.29 -12.75
N PRO A 1250 -14.55 -14.01 -12.76
CA PRO A 1250 -15.59 -13.51 -11.87
C PRO A 1250 -16.99 -14.01 -12.27
N PRO A 1251 -17.91 -14.20 -11.31
CA PRO A 1251 -19.28 -14.64 -11.61
C PRO A 1251 -20.08 -13.63 -12.45
N PRO A 1252 -21.07 -14.08 -13.24
CA PRO A 1252 -21.91 -13.22 -14.07
C PRO A 1252 -22.54 -12.04 -13.32
N GLY A 1253 -22.58 -10.88 -13.98
CA GLY A 1253 -23.11 -9.62 -13.44
C GLY A 1253 -22.17 -8.85 -12.52
N THR A 1254 -21.08 -9.45 -12.03
CA THR A 1254 -20.14 -8.76 -11.12
C THR A 1254 -19.08 -7.90 -11.82
N TYR A 1255 -18.97 -8.04 -13.15
CA TYR A 1255 -17.98 -7.39 -14.00
C TYR A 1255 -18.61 -6.59 -15.14
N GLY A 1256 -17.83 -5.73 -15.79
CA GLY A 1256 -18.20 -5.05 -17.03
C GLY A 1256 -17.14 -4.04 -17.50
N SER A 1257 -17.41 -3.38 -18.63
CA SER A 1257 -16.61 -2.25 -19.09
C SER A 1257 -16.84 -1.02 -18.20
N ALA A 1258 -15.98 -0.82 -17.21
CA ALA A 1258 -15.91 0.45 -16.50
C ALA A 1258 -15.41 1.52 -17.48
N GLN A 1259 -16.17 2.62 -17.64
CA GLN A 1259 -15.62 3.87 -18.14
C GLN A 1259 -14.75 4.45 -17.01
N THR A 1260 -13.44 4.59 -17.26
CA THR A 1260 -12.41 5.04 -16.30
C THR A 1260 -11.49 6.05 -16.93
#